data_AF-A0AAX7TEF1-F1
#
_entry.id   AF-A0AAX7TEF1-F1
#
_cell.length_a   1.000
_cell.length_b   1.000
_cell.length_c   1.000
_cell.angle_alpha   90.00
_cell.angle_beta   90.00
_cell.angle_gamma   90.00
#
_symmetry.space_group_name_H-M   'P 1'
#
loop_
_entity.id
_entity.type
_entity.pdbx_description
1 polymer ?
#
loop_
_entity_poly.entity_id
_entity_poly.type
_entity_poly.pdbx_seq_one_letter_code
_entity_poly.pdbx_strand_id
1 'polypeptide(L)'
;MEELEPEEQFLRYARNGDLPGVQRLLLSKIREEIQLNINCKGKSKSNLGWTPLHLACYFGHKDVVEELLKAGADVNLPNNIGDTPLHKAAFTGRKEVVMLLLHYGACATVINGTAQIPKDVTQNAEIRSMLEAAERTEERKLEEKLLDAAREGDLSTLTQLLCRKKPPDINCTDLLGNTPLHCAAYRGQRQCALKLLKGGANPNFQNKNGMIHQPQLDMTRHVKKYEGPLWKSSRFFGWRSYWVVLQDGVISWYSKHKLFGFSVLCLSFFKAWVDTLEEHAAYSTYYCSQEQGSEEEEYEEVMSLGELTTCFLLSVLKLEQEVEKNKILSEALQTLATEHHELEQSVVKGSSPRSALSEDEFHDAVSDSESELSLSGFETVASQSCEEDDDEDEGSVMLSSTCSSPASTLEQDHHGDKAETQPNGITKHRTSLPAPMFSRNDFSIWSILRNCIGMELSKITMPVIFNEPLSFLQRLTEYMEHTYLIHQANASSDSIERMKCVAAFAVSAVASQWERTGKPFNPLLGETYELVREDLGFRLISEQVSHHPPVSAFHAEGLKQDFVFHGSIYPKLKFWGKSVEAEPKGTITLELPKHNEAYTWTNPTCCVHNIIVGQLWIEQYGNVEVVNHRTGERCYLNFKPCGLFGKELHKVEGYILDKSKKKLCALYGKWTECLYVVDPSAFEAHKKNNKKGAEDKKGSNDQEEVPSPPADTVEVVPGSQLLWKIAPRPANSVQMYNFTCFAMQLNELHKEMEGVIPQTDCRLRPDIRAMENGDIDLASEEKKRLEEKQRAARKNRSKADEEWKARWFQQGQNPHTSSQDWLFCGGYWNRAYSQMPDIY
;
A
#
# COMPACT_ATOMS: atom_id res chain seq x y z
N MET A 1 -51.05 13.55 -14.08
CA MET A 1 -49.80 13.23 -14.82
C MET A 1 -49.42 11.83 -14.41
N GLU A 2 -49.01 10.99 -15.35
CA GLU A 2 -48.47 9.67 -15.01
C GLU A 2 -47.12 9.88 -14.31
N GLU A 3 -46.91 9.20 -13.18
CA GLU A 3 -45.64 9.23 -12.48
C GLU A 3 -44.64 8.39 -13.27
N LEU A 4 -43.56 9.01 -13.73
CA LEU A 4 -42.53 8.32 -14.50
C LEU A 4 -41.79 7.33 -13.58
N GLU A 5 -41.50 6.13 -14.10
CA GLU A 5 -40.66 5.14 -13.42
C GLU A 5 -39.35 5.76 -12.90
N PRO A 6 -38.86 5.40 -11.69
CA PRO A 6 -37.66 6.02 -11.11
C PRO A 6 -36.43 5.96 -12.01
N GLU A 7 -36.26 4.89 -12.79
CA GLU A 7 -35.18 4.79 -13.79
C GLU A 7 -35.29 5.84 -14.91
N GLU A 8 -36.49 6.12 -15.42
CA GLU A 8 -36.69 7.09 -16.50
C GLU A 8 -36.63 8.53 -15.95
N GLN A 9 -37.04 8.76 -14.70
CA GLN A 9 -36.73 10.01 -13.98
C GLN A 9 -35.22 10.21 -13.85
N PHE A 10 -34.49 9.18 -13.43
CA PHE A 10 -33.03 9.23 -13.23
C PHE A 10 -32.27 9.49 -14.54
N LEU A 11 -32.65 8.81 -15.62
CA LEU A 11 -32.16 9.08 -16.98
C LEU A 11 -32.46 10.52 -17.43
N ARG A 12 -33.66 11.03 -17.14
CA ARG A 12 -34.08 12.41 -17.46
C ARG A 12 -33.29 13.45 -16.68
N TYR A 13 -33.08 13.26 -15.38
CA TYR A 13 -32.28 14.17 -14.55
C TYR A 13 -30.82 14.18 -15.02
N ALA A 14 -30.23 13.01 -15.28
CA ALA A 14 -28.87 12.90 -15.79
C ALA A 14 -28.69 13.50 -17.20
N ARG A 15 -29.71 13.43 -18.06
CA ARG A 15 -29.74 14.12 -19.36
C ARG A 15 -29.81 15.64 -19.24
N ASN A 16 -30.55 16.14 -18.25
CA ASN A 16 -30.82 17.57 -18.09
C ASN A 16 -29.80 18.31 -17.24
N GLY A 17 -28.96 17.61 -16.47
CA GLY A 17 -28.01 18.20 -15.53
C GLY A 17 -28.61 18.51 -14.16
N ASP A 18 -29.75 17.89 -13.83
CA ASP A 18 -30.48 18.10 -12.58
C ASP A 18 -29.81 17.31 -11.44
N LEU A 19 -28.72 17.88 -10.91
CA LEU A 19 -27.97 17.30 -9.79
C LEU A 19 -28.85 17.08 -8.54
N PRO A 20 -29.72 18.02 -8.09
CA PRO A 20 -30.63 17.76 -6.98
C PRO A 20 -31.62 16.61 -7.23
N GLY A 21 -32.11 16.45 -8.46
CA GLY A 21 -32.94 15.30 -8.86
C GLY A 21 -32.19 13.97 -8.83
N VAL A 22 -30.96 13.94 -9.36
CA VAL A 22 -30.05 12.78 -9.28
C VAL A 22 -29.75 12.41 -7.83
N GLN A 23 -29.34 13.39 -7.00
CA GLN A 23 -29.02 13.18 -5.59
C GLN A 23 -30.24 12.69 -4.80
N ARG A 24 -31.45 13.21 -5.07
CA ARG A 24 -32.68 12.74 -4.40
C ARG A 24 -32.97 11.28 -4.68
N LEU A 25 -32.93 10.85 -5.94
CA LEU A 25 -33.17 9.44 -6.28
C LEU A 25 -32.06 8.51 -5.78
N LEU A 26 -30.80 8.98 -5.74
CA LEU A 26 -29.71 8.24 -5.08
C LEU A 26 -29.93 8.10 -3.57
N LEU A 27 -30.36 9.16 -2.88
CA LEU A 27 -30.67 9.10 -1.44
C LEU A 27 -31.85 8.18 -1.15
N SER A 28 -32.93 8.24 -1.93
CA SER A 28 -34.06 7.31 -1.81
C SER A 28 -33.66 5.86 -2.10
N LYS A 29 -32.75 5.63 -3.05
CA LYS A 29 -32.15 4.30 -3.28
C LYS A 29 -31.33 3.83 -2.07
N ILE A 30 -30.51 4.71 -1.47
CA ILE A 30 -29.65 4.39 -0.31
C ILE A 30 -30.47 4.05 0.94
N ARG A 31 -31.66 4.65 1.08
CA ARG A 31 -32.62 4.37 2.15
C ARG A 31 -33.56 3.19 1.87
N GLU A 32 -33.35 2.49 0.75
CA GLU A 32 -34.19 1.38 0.27
C GLU A 32 -35.66 1.78 -0.04
N GLU A 33 -35.98 3.09 -0.05
CA GLU A 33 -37.29 3.64 -0.42
C GLU A 33 -37.68 3.30 -1.87
N ILE A 34 -36.69 3.16 -2.77
CA ILE A 34 -36.90 2.80 -4.19
C ILE A 34 -35.88 1.77 -4.70
N GLN A 35 -36.34 0.85 -5.54
CA GLN A 35 -35.46 0.04 -6.38
C GLN A 35 -35.02 0.86 -7.60
N LEU A 36 -33.72 1.18 -7.66
CA LEU A 36 -33.11 1.94 -8.74
C LEU A 36 -31.81 1.27 -9.19
N ASN A 37 -31.69 0.94 -10.47
CA ASN A 37 -30.41 0.55 -11.07
C ASN A 37 -29.67 1.80 -11.54
N ILE A 38 -28.48 2.06 -10.99
CA ILE A 38 -27.66 3.23 -11.35
C ILE A 38 -27.14 3.11 -12.80
N ASN A 39 -26.98 1.86 -13.27
CA ASN A 39 -26.61 1.50 -14.63
C ASN A 39 -27.84 1.15 -15.49
N CYS A 40 -29.04 1.65 -15.15
CA CYS A 40 -30.25 1.48 -15.95
C CYS A 40 -30.00 1.94 -17.40
N LYS A 41 -30.63 1.25 -18.37
CA LYS A 41 -30.51 1.58 -19.80
C LYS A 41 -31.82 2.13 -20.32
N GLY A 42 -31.74 3.29 -20.99
CA GLY A 42 -32.90 3.96 -21.57
C GLY A 42 -33.65 3.08 -22.56
N LYS A 43 -34.98 3.09 -22.44
CA LYS A 43 -35.89 2.24 -23.23
C LYS A 43 -36.56 3.03 -24.38
N SER A 44 -36.51 4.37 -24.36
CA SER A 44 -37.07 5.22 -25.42
C SER A 44 -36.19 5.27 -26.67
N LYS A 45 -36.79 5.57 -27.83
CA LYS A 45 -36.04 5.83 -29.09
C LYS A 45 -35.00 6.97 -28.99
N SER A 46 -35.06 7.83 -27.96
CA SER A 46 -34.16 8.98 -27.80
C SER A 46 -32.94 8.74 -26.90
N ASN A 47 -32.90 7.61 -26.19
CA ASN A 47 -31.84 7.23 -25.23
C ASN A 47 -31.58 5.70 -25.23
N LEU A 48 -31.94 5.00 -26.31
CA LEU A 48 -31.99 3.53 -26.36
C LEU A 48 -30.63 2.90 -26.02
N GLY A 49 -30.58 2.17 -24.91
CA GLY A 49 -29.36 1.50 -24.44
C GLY A 49 -28.32 2.39 -23.74
N TRP A 50 -28.58 3.69 -23.60
CA TRP A 50 -27.69 4.63 -22.90
C TRP A 50 -27.98 4.61 -21.40
N THR A 51 -26.94 4.74 -20.58
CA THR A 51 -27.07 4.87 -19.12
C THR A 51 -27.12 6.36 -18.69
N PRO A 52 -27.49 6.68 -17.44
CA PRO A 52 -27.43 8.04 -16.90
C PRO A 52 -26.05 8.67 -17.10
N LEU A 53 -24.98 7.89 -16.92
CA LEU A 53 -23.60 8.33 -17.10
C LEU A 53 -23.31 8.71 -18.56
N HIS A 54 -23.76 7.92 -19.55
CA HIS A 54 -23.62 8.28 -20.97
C HIS A 54 -24.31 9.61 -21.30
N LEU A 55 -25.50 9.84 -20.75
CA LEU A 55 -26.27 11.06 -20.99
C LEU A 55 -25.56 12.27 -20.37
N ALA A 56 -25.18 12.19 -19.11
CA ALA A 56 -24.44 13.25 -18.42
C ALA A 56 -23.10 13.57 -19.12
N CYS A 57 -22.36 12.54 -19.53
CA CYS A 57 -21.08 12.70 -20.24
C CYS A 57 -21.23 13.35 -21.63
N TYR A 58 -22.26 12.95 -22.39
CA TYR A 58 -22.54 13.51 -23.72
C TYR A 58 -22.93 14.99 -23.64
N PHE A 59 -23.87 15.34 -22.75
CA PHE A 59 -24.31 16.72 -22.60
C PHE A 59 -23.27 17.61 -21.90
N GLY A 60 -22.36 17.03 -21.12
CA GLY A 60 -21.23 17.74 -20.47
C GLY A 60 -21.48 18.12 -19.02
N HIS A 61 -22.45 17.49 -18.36
CA HIS A 61 -22.90 17.81 -16.99
C HIS A 61 -21.91 17.27 -15.94
N LYS A 62 -20.71 17.87 -15.88
CA LYS A 62 -19.56 17.42 -15.07
C LYS A 62 -19.96 17.00 -13.66
N ASP A 63 -20.73 17.80 -12.94
CA ASP A 63 -21.00 17.56 -11.52
C ASP A 63 -21.99 16.40 -11.31
N VAL A 64 -22.89 16.18 -12.28
CA VAL A 64 -23.73 14.97 -12.35
C VAL A 64 -22.92 13.74 -12.75
N VAL A 65 -21.95 13.86 -13.68
CA VAL A 65 -21.00 12.78 -13.98
C VAL A 65 -20.23 12.38 -12.71
N GLU A 66 -19.78 13.37 -11.93
CA GLU A 66 -19.05 13.12 -10.68
C GLU A 66 -19.93 12.42 -9.63
N GLU A 67 -21.19 12.83 -9.48
CA GLU A 67 -22.15 12.20 -8.56
C GLU A 67 -22.49 10.75 -8.97
N LEU A 68 -22.72 10.51 -10.26
CA LEU A 68 -22.99 9.16 -10.78
C LEU A 68 -21.78 8.23 -10.58
N LEU A 69 -20.56 8.72 -10.77
CA LEU A 69 -19.34 7.95 -10.51
C LEU A 69 -19.13 7.67 -9.01
N LYS A 70 -19.39 8.65 -8.13
CA LYS A 70 -19.40 8.45 -6.66
C LYS A 70 -20.41 7.39 -6.22
N ALA A 71 -21.56 7.34 -6.88
CA ALA A 71 -22.62 6.37 -6.63
C ALA A 71 -22.32 4.95 -7.18
N GLY A 72 -21.21 4.75 -7.89
CA GLY A 72 -20.84 3.45 -8.46
C GLY A 72 -21.44 3.15 -9.84
N ALA A 73 -21.76 4.18 -10.65
CA ALA A 73 -22.02 3.97 -12.07
C ALA A 73 -20.78 3.36 -12.75
N ASP A 74 -20.98 2.37 -13.61
CA ASP A 74 -19.90 1.70 -14.32
C ASP A 74 -19.36 2.62 -15.42
N VAL A 75 -18.11 3.04 -15.24
CA VAL A 75 -17.37 3.98 -16.09
C VAL A 75 -17.03 3.40 -17.48
N ASN A 76 -17.02 2.07 -17.62
CA ASN A 76 -16.62 1.34 -18.82
C ASN A 76 -17.79 0.60 -19.51
N LEU A 77 -18.97 0.50 -18.87
CA LEU A 77 -20.15 -0.17 -19.41
C LEU A 77 -20.54 0.34 -20.81
N PRO A 78 -20.55 -0.51 -21.87
CA PRO A 78 -20.96 -0.07 -23.20
C PRO A 78 -22.48 0.12 -23.35
N ASN A 79 -22.88 1.10 -24.16
CA ASN A 79 -24.24 1.22 -24.70
C ASN A 79 -24.51 0.18 -25.82
N ASN A 80 -25.69 0.22 -26.43
CA ASN A 80 -26.09 -0.74 -27.47
C ASN A 80 -25.33 -0.61 -28.82
N ILE A 81 -24.43 0.37 -28.95
CA ILE A 81 -23.52 0.58 -30.11
C ILE A 81 -22.06 0.24 -29.71
N GLY A 82 -21.82 -0.21 -28.47
CA GLY A 82 -20.49 -0.49 -27.95
C GLY A 82 -19.72 0.74 -27.46
N ASP A 83 -20.28 1.95 -27.60
CA ASP A 83 -19.64 3.15 -27.04
C ASP A 83 -19.70 3.10 -25.52
N THR A 84 -18.61 3.50 -24.87
CA THR A 84 -18.54 3.76 -23.42
C THR A 84 -18.86 5.24 -23.10
N PRO A 85 -19.08 5.63 -21.84
CA PRO A 85 -19.18 7.04 -21.46
C PRO A 85 -18.00 7.90 -21.92
N LEU A 86 -16.79 7.32 -21.95
CA LEU A 86 -15.56 7.99 -22.43
C LEU A 86 -15.61 8.29 -23.93
N HIS A 87 -16.15 7.38 -24.75
CA HIS A 87 -16.40 7.64 -26.17
C HIS A 87 -17.35 8.84 -26.34
N LYS A 88 -18.42 8.93 -25.53
CA LYS A 88 -19.39 10.03 -25.63
C LYS A 88 -18.81 11.36 -25.19
N ALA A 89 -18.04 11.41 -24.10
CA ALA A 89 -17.35 12.62 -23.66
C ALA A 89 -16.29 13.10 -24.67
N ALA A 90 -15.53 12.16 -25.27
CA ALA A 90 -14.52 12.47 -26.27
C ALA A 90 -15.13 12.96 -27.60
N PHE A 91 -16.19 12.30 -28.08
CA PHE A 91 -16.95 12.69 -29.27
C PHE A 91 -17.56 14.08 -29.15
N THR A 92 -18.14 14.44 -27.99
CA THR A 92 -18.72 15.78 -27.76
C THR A 92 -17.72 16.83 -27.26
N GLY A 93 -16.41 16.49 -27.23
CA GLY A 93 -15.35 17.45 -26.91
C GLY A 93 -15.30 17.91 -25.44
N ARG A 94 -15.87 17.15 -24.51
CA ARG A 94 -16.04 17.53 -23.09
C ARG A 94 -14.77 17.23 -22.27
N LYS A 95 -13.74 18.05 -22.44
CA LYS A 95 -12.40 17.89 -21.82
C LYS A 95 -12.45 17.60 -20.32
N GLU A 96 -13.25 18.34 -19.57
CA GLU A 96 -13.37 18.23 -18.12
C GLU A 96 -14.01 16.90 -17.71
N VAL A 97 -14.95 16.40 -18.51
CA VAL A 97 -15.58 15.09 -18.34
C VAL A 97 -14.61 13.97 -18.73
N VAL A 98 -13.81 14.13 -19.79
CA VAL A 98 -12.78 13.16 -20.17
C VAL A 98 -11.74 13.01 -19.07
N MET A 99 -11.21 14.12 -18.53
CA MET A 99 -10.29 14.10 -17.38
C MET A 99 -10.92 13.38 -16.17
N LEU A 100 -12.19 13.68 -15.87
CA LEU A 100 -12.92 13.08 -14.77
C LEU A 100 -13.11 11.56 -14.95
N LEU A 101 -13.51 11.10 -16.14
CA LEU A 101 -13.68 9.68 -16.45
C LEU A 101 -12.35 8.92 -16.34
N LEU A 102 -11.27 9.46 -16.91
CA LEU A 102 -9.93 8.86 -16.81
C LEU A 102 -9.44 8.79 -15.35
N HIS A 103 -9.72 9.81 -14.53
CA HIS A 103 -9.45 9.79 -13.08
C HIS A 103 -10.20 8.67 -12.33
N TYR A 104 -11.42 8.34 -12.76
CA TYR A 104 -12.22 7.23 -12.21
C TYR A 104 -11.97 5.88 -12.91
N GLY A 105 -10.89 5.73 -13.69
CA GLY A 105 -10.49 4.44 -14.26
C GLY A 105 -11.19 4.05 -15.56
N ALA A 106 -11.66 5.03 -16.34
CA ALA A 106 -12.11 4.78 -17.71
C ALA A 106 -10.95 4.24 -18.57
N CYS A 107 -11.17 3.11 -19.23
CA CYS A 107 -10.20 2.49 -20.11
C CYS A 107 -10.17 3.21 -21.47
N ALA A 108 -9.01 3.75 -21.84
CA ALA A 108 -8.82 4.52 -23.06
C ALA A 108 -8.71 3.66 -24.34
N THR A 109 -8.66 2.33 -24.19
CA THR A 109 -8.41 1.37 -25.29
C THR A 109 -9.60 0.46 -25.62
N VAL A 110 -10.78 0.68 -25.00
CA VAL A 110 -12.02 -0.05 -25.34
C VAL A 110 -12.44 0.26 -26.79
N ILE A 111 -12.70 -0.78 -27.57
CA ILE A 111 -13.17 -0.68 -28.96
C ILE A 111 -14.70 -0.76 -29.00
N ASN A 112 -15.35 0.21 -29.64
CA ASN A 112 -16.81 0.23 -29.83
C ASN A 112 -17.28 -0.64 -31.01
N GLY A 113 -18.59 -0.68 -31.25
CA GLY A 113 -19.20 -1.45 -32.36
C GLY A 113 -18.90 -0.91 -33.76
N THR A 114 -18.30 0.27 -33.91
CA THR A 114 -17.78 0.80 -35.19
C THR A 114 -16.27 0.60 -35.34
N ALA A 115 -15.65 -0.25 -34.50
CA ALA A 115 -14.23 -0.57 -34.48
C ALA A 115 -13.30 0.62 -34.15
N GLN A 116 -13.81 1.61 -33.42
CA GLN A 116 -13.10 2.82 -32.99
C GLN A 116 -12.84 2.79 -31.48
N ILE A 117 -11.77 3.45 -31.02
CA ILE A 117 -11.52 3.73 -29.60
C ILE A 117 -11.82 5.21 -29.27
N PRO A 118 -11.86 5.66 -28.00
CA PRO A 118 -12.23 7.03 -27.63
C PRO A 118 -11.40 8.14 -28.30
N LYS A 119 -10.13 7.87 -28.67
CA LYS A 119 -9.28 8.85 -29.36
C LYS A 119 -9.63 9.01 -30.83
N ASP A 120 -10.32 8.05 -31.45
CA ASP A 120 -10.67 8.09 -32.88
C ASP A 120 -11.97 8.88 -33.11
N VAL A 121 -12.89 8.80 -32.15
CA VAL A 121 -14.19 9.51 -32.21
C VAL A 121 -14.09 11.00 -31.88
N THR A 122 -12.95 11.50 -31.40
CA THR A 122 -12.76 12.93 -31.09
C THR A 122 -12.06 13.71 -32.22
N GLN A 123 -12.50 14.94 -32.43
CA GLN A 123 -11.85 15.92 -33.30
C GLN A 123 -11.02 16.95 -32.49
N ASN A 124 -11.08 16.93 -31.16
CA ASN A 124 -10.33 17.85 -30.29
C ASN A 124 -8.90 17.32 -30.06
N ALA A 125 -7.89 18.11 -30.46
CA ALA A 125 -6.48 17.75 -30.36
C ALA A 125 -6.00 17.56 -28.91
N GLU A 126 -6.46 18.37 -27.96
CA GLU A 126 -6.08 18.23 -26.55
C GLU A 126 -6.63 16.93 -25.94
N ILE A 127 -7.86 16.57 -26.30
CA ILE A 127 -8.52 15.33 -25.84
C ILE A 127 -7.86 14.11 -26.48
N ARG A 128 -7.51 14.17 -27.77
CA ARG A 128 -6.71 13.13 -28.43
C ARG A 128 -5.37 12.91 -27.71
N SER A 129 -4.60 13.98 -27.48
CA SER A 129 -3.31 13.91 -26.78
C SER A 129 -3.42 13.36 -25.35
N MET A 130 -4.50 13.71 -24.63
CA MET A 130 -4.81 13.20 -23.30
C MET A 130 -5.12 11.69 -23.31
N LEU A 131 -5.86 11.20 -24.31
CA LEU A 131 -6.17 9.79 -24.48
C LEU A 131 -4.95 8.98 -24.94
N GLU A 132 -4.09 9.56 -25.79
CA GLU A 132 -2.80 8.98 -26.18
C GLU A 132 -1.81 8.92 -25.00
N ALA A 133 -1.89 9.86 -24.04
CA ALA A 133 -1.15 9.77 -22.79
C ALA A 133 -1.69 8.67 -21.86
N ALA A 134 -3.01 8.47 -21.83
CA ALA A 134 -3.64 7.38 -21.08
C ALA A 134 -3.28 5.99 -21.67
N GLU A 135 -3.33 5.81 -23.00
CA GLU A 135 -2.93 4.59 -23.69
C GLU A 135 -1.47 4.22 -23.38
N ARG A 136 -0.53 5.16 -23.54
CA ARG A 136 0.90 4.96 -23.17
C ARG A 136 1.12 4.65 -21.69
N THR A 137 0.21 5.09 -20.81
CA THR A 137 0.27 4.79 -19.37
C THR A 137 -0.28 3.39 -19.06
N GLU A 138 -1.21 2.87 -19.88
CA GLU A 138 -1.70 1.49 -19.82
C GLU A 138 -0.65 0.51 -20.41
N GLU A 139 0.01 0.90 -21.51
CA GLU A 139 1.10 0.13 -22.13
C GLU A 139 2.31 -0.03 -21.19
N ARG A 140 2.80 1.06 -20.56
CA ARG A 140 3.89 0.99 -19.56
C ARG A 140 3.57 0.06 -18.37
N LYS A 141 2.33 0.06 -17.88
CA LYS A 141 1.89 -0.86 -16.81
C LYS A 141 1.87 -2.34 -17.21
N LEU A 142 1.93 -2.65 -18.51
CA LEU A 142 2.11 -4.02 -19.01
C LEU A 142 3.60 -4.34 -19.22
N GLU A 143 4.42 -3.36 -19.57
CA GLU A 143 5.89 -3.46 -19.66
C GLU A 143 6.53 -3.67 -18.28
N GLU A 144 6.13 -2.88 -17.28
CA GLU A 144 6.52 -3.03 -15.87
C GLU A 144 6.19 -4.45 -15.37
N LYS A 145 4.97 -4.95 -15.64
CA LYS A 145 4.57 -6.32 -15.29
C LYS A 145 5.35 -7.40 -16.06
N LEU A 146 5.81 -7.14 -17.28
CA LEU A 146 6.65 -8.07 -18.03
C LEU A 146 8.07 -8.12 -17.43
N LEU A 147 8.65 -6.97 -17.08
CA LEU A 147 9.92 -6.84 -16.37
C LEU A 147 9.88 -7.57 -15.01
N ASP A 148 8.81 -7.37 -14.24
CA ASP A 148 8.62 -8.00 -12.94
C ASP A 148 8.43 -9.52 -13.04
N ALA A 149 7.54 -9.99 -13.93
CA ALA A 149 7.33 -11.42 -14.15
C ALA A 149 8.62 -12.13 -14.64
N ALA A 150 9.42 -11.45 -15.46
CA ALA A 150 10.73 -11.96 -15.89
C ALA A 150 11.77 -12.00 -14.76
N ARG A 151 11.75 -11.03 -13.84
CA ARG A 151 12.66 -10.93 -12.68
C ARG A 151 12.36 -12.01 -11.63
N GLU A 152 11.09 -12.15 -11.25
CA GLU A 152 10.66 -13.08 -10.20
C GLU A 152 10.45 -14.51 -10.70
N GLY A 153 10.42 -14.72 -12.03
CA GLY A 153 10.34 -16.04 -12.65
C GLY A 153 8.92 -16.54 -12.92
N ASP A 154 7.92 -15.67 -12.89
CA ASP A 154 6.52 -16.00 -13.18
C ASP A 154 6.31 -16.24 -14.69
N LEU A 155 6.61 -17.48 -15.09
CA LEU A 155 6.37 -17.98 -16.44
C LEU A 155 4.89 -17.93 -16.86
N SER A 156 3.95 -17.94 -15.91
CA SER A 156 2.51 -17.89 -16.18
C SER A 156 2.11 -16.49 -16.63
N THR A 157 2.33 -15.47 -15.79
CA THR A 157 2.04 -14.08 -16.15
C THR A 157 2.86 -13.63 -17.35
N LEU A 158 4.14 -13.99 -17.44
CA LEU A 158 4.98 -13.69 -18.60
C LEU A 158 4.42 -14.30 -19.90
N THR A 159 3.93 -15.55 -19.85
CA THR A 159 3.28 -16.17 -21.01
C THR A 159 1.96 -15.49 -21.35
N GLN A 160 1.13 -15.15 -20.36
CA GLN A 160 -0.13 -14.44 -20.57
C GLN A 160 0.07 -13.06 -21.20
N LEU A 161 1.11 -12.31 -20.77
CA LEU A 161 1.44 -10.99 -21.31
C LEU A 161 1.90 -11.06 -22.78
N LEU A 162 2.77 -12.01 -23.12
CA LEU A 162 3.28 -12.18 -24.49
C LEU A 162 2.22 -12.73 -25.46
N CYS A 163 1.18 -13.41 -24.97
CA CYS A 163 0.07 -13.94 -25.79
C CYS A 163 -1.12 -12.95 -25.93
N ARG A 164 -0.96 -11.67 -25.57
CA ARG A 164 -2.00 -10.64 -25.75
C ARG A 164 -2.11 -10.20 -27.21
N LYS A 165 -3.32 -9.75 -27.62
CA LYS A 165 -3.58 -9.18 -28.97
C LYS A 165 -2.74 -7.91 -29.28
N LYS A 166 -2.42 -7.13 -28.25
CA LYS A 166 -1.28 -6.21 -28.19
C LYS A 166 -0.40 -6.70 -27.03
N PRO A 167 0.76 -7.34 -27.26
CA PRO A 167 1.74 -7.59 -26.20
C PRO A 167 2.49 -6.29 -25.85
N PRO A 168 2.98 -6.12 -24.61
CA PRO A 168 3.98 -5.09 -24.30
C PRO A 168 5.29 -5.35 -25.04
N ASP A 169 6.15 -4.33 -25.22
CA ASP A 169 7.44 -4.53 -25.87
C ASP A 169 8.31 -5.53 -25.08
N ILE A 170 8.73 -6.60 -25.74
CA ILE A 170 9.58 -7.63 -25.17
C ILE A 170 11.02 -7.13 -24.91
N ASN A 171 11.38 -5.99 -25.50
CA ASN A 171 12.63 -5.26 -25.30
C ASN A 171 12.43 -3.94 -24.52
N CYS A 172 11.28 -3.74 -23.86
CA CYS A 172 11.09 -2.64 -22.92
C CYS A 172 12.21 -2.62 -21.86
N THR A 173 12.47 -1.47 -21.24
CA THR A 173 13.60 -1.34 -20.30
C THR A 173 13.20 -0.71 -18.97
N ASP A 174 13.84 -1.19 -17.89
CA ASP A 174 13.76 -0.55 -16.59
C ASP A 174 14.57 0.77 -16.54
N LEU A 175 14.56 1.44 -15.39
CA LEU A 175 15.29 2.70 -15.17
C LEU A 175 16.81 2.58 -15.38
N LEU A 176 17.38 1.37 -15.34
CA LEU A 176 18.80 1.07 -15.56
C LEU A 176 19.09 0.63 -17.01
N GLY A 177 18.06 0.44 -17.85
CA GLY A 177 18.18 -0.06 -19.21
C GLY A 177 18.12 -1.59 -19.33
N ASN A 178 17.78 -2.31 -18.26
CA ASN A 178 17.65 -3.77 -18.32
C ASN A 178 16.35 -4.16 -19.00
N THR A 179 16.42 -5.06 -19.99
CA THR A 179 15.22 -5.67 -20.60
C THR A 179 14.68 -6.82 -19.73
N PRO A 180 13.45 -7.33 -19.97
CA PRO A 180 12.97 -8.55 -19.32
C PRO A 180 13.96 -9.72 -19.43
N LEU A 181 14.69 -9.81 -20.55
CA LEU A 181 15.73 -10.83 -20.75
C LEU A 181 16.95 -10.61 -19.84
N HIS A 182 17.37 -9.36 -19.59
CA HIS A 182 18.39 -9.06 -18.58
C HIS A 182 17.92 -9.51 -17.18
N CYS A 183 16.70 -9.14 -16.80
CA CYS A 183 16.12 -9.47 -15.49
C CYS A 183 16.07 -10.99 -15.26
N ALA A 184 15.57 -11.74 -16.25
CA ALA A 184 15.50 -13.20 -16.20
C ALA A 184 16.89 -13.86 -16.20
N ALA A 185 17.83 -13.40 -17.04
CA ALA A 185 19.18 -13.95 -17.10
C ALA A 185 19.97 -13.71 -15.81
N TYR A 186 19.95 -12.47 -15.27
CA TYR A 186 20.64 -12.10 -14.04
C TYR A 186 20.14 -12.87 -12.81
N ARG A 187 18.83 -13.13 -12.73
CA ARG A 187 18.21 -13.93 -11.66
C ARG A 187 18.25 -15.45 -11.89
N GLY A 188 18.83 -15.92 -13.00
CA GLY A 188 18.91 -17.35 -13.33
C GLY A 188 17.58 -18.00 -13.74
N GLN A 189 16.56 -17.20 -14.10
CA GLN A 189 15.20 -17.62 -14.42
C GLN A 189 15.11 -18.27 -15.81
N ARG A 190 15.74 -19.44 -15.95
CA ARG A 190 15.99 -20.13 -17.23
C ARG A 190 14.76 -20.27 -18.11
N GLN A 191 13.60 -20.62 -17.55
CA GLN A 191 12.38 -20.80 -18.36
C GLN A 191 11.83 -19.48 -18.89
N CYS A 192 11.86 -18.41 -18.08
CA CYS A 192 11.44 -17.07 -18.51
C CYS A 192 12.38 -16.51 -19.57
N ALA A 193 13.69 -16.63 -19.40
CA ALA A 193 14.67 -16.23 -20.41
C ALA A 193 14.48 -16.99 -21.74
N LEU A 194 14.23 -18.30 -21.68
CA LEU A 194 14.00 -19.14 -22.87
C LEU A 194 12.65 -18.83 -23.54
N LYS A 195 11.61 -18.49 -22.77
CA LYS A 195 10.31 -18.02 -23.29
C LYS A 195 10.41 -16.64 -23.93
N LEU A 196 11.21 -15.72 -23.36
CA LEU A 196 11.48 -14.39 -23.92
C LEU A 196 12.26 -14.46 -25.23
N LEU A 197 13.33 -15.27 -25.29
CA LEU A 197 14.07 -15.51 -26.53
C LEU A 197 13.17 -16.10 -27.63
N LYS A 198 12.30 -17.07 -27.29
CA LYS A 198 11.27 -17.59 -28.20
C LYS A 198 10.20 -16.56 -28.61
N GLY A 199 10.06 -15.47 -27.87
CA GLY A 199 9.18 -14.35 -28.19
C GLY A 199 9.86 -13.21 -28.98
N GLY A 200 11.14 -13.34 -29.34
CA GLY A 200 11.88 -12.31 -30.08
C GLY A 200 12.64 -11.29 -29.23
N ALA A 201 12.90 -11.58 -27.94
CA ALA A 201 13.77 -10.74 -27.12
C ALA A 201 15.20 -10.70 -27.67
N ASN A 202 15.77 -9.50 -27.83
CA ASN A 202 17.09 -9.29 -28.41
C ASN A 202 18.20 -9.53 -27.35
N PRO A 203 19.05 -10.57 -27.49
CA PRO A 203 20.15 -10.83 -26.56
C PRO A 203 21.29 -9.81 -26.66
N ASN A 204 21.36 -9.07 -27.77
CA ASN A 204 22.40 -8.07 -28.02
C ASN A 204 21.99 -6.65 -27.55
N PHE A 205 20.81 -6.49 -26.94
CA PHE A 205 20.38 -5.22 -26.36
C PHE A 205 21.30 -4.85 -25.19
N GLN A 206 21.72 -3.58 -25.11
CA GLN A 206 22.62 -3.08 -24.06
C GLN A 206 21.85 -2.27 -23.02
N ASN A 207 22.09 -2.55 -21.73
CA ASN A 207 21.68 -1.65 -20.66
C ASN A 207 22.59 -0.42 -20.56
N LYS A 208 22.25 0.55 -19.69
CA LYS A 208 22.99 1.83 -19.55
C LYS A 208 24.43 1.67 -19.02
N ASN A 209 24.77 0.46 -18.56
CA ASN A 209 26.13 0.10 -18.11
C ASN A 209 26.96 -0.57 -19.23
N GLY A 210 26.45 -0.65 -20.46
CA GLY A 210 27.12 -1.26 -21.61
C GLY A 210 27.20 -2.78 -21.57
N MET A 211 26.42 -3.45 -20.71
CA MET A 211 26.42 -4.92 -20.64
C MET A 211 25.66 -5.51 -21.83
N ILE A 212 26.34 -6.34 -22.61
CA ILE A 212 25.73 -7.27 -23.57
C ILE A 212 25.64 -8.63 -22.88
N HIS A 213 24.45 -9.22 -22.79
CA HIS A 213 24.31 -10.58 -22.27
C HIS A 213 24.50 -11.63 -23.36
N GLN A 214 25.77 -11.92 -23.69
CA GLN A 214 26.10 -13.27 -24.17
C GLN A 214 25.80 -14.27 -23.04
N PRO A 215 24.94 -15.28 -23.25
CA PRO A 215 24.68 -16.27 -22.22
C PRO A 215 25.89 -17.17 -22.04
N GLN A 216 26.63 -17.03 -20.94
CA GLN A 216 27.61 -18.03 -20.48
C GLN A 216 26.89 -19.26 -19.92
N LEU A 217 26.07 -19.92 -20.75
CA LEU A 217 25.90 -21.36 -20.63
C LEU A 217 27.21 -21.98 -21.11
N ASP A 218 27.89 -22.74 -20.24
CA ASP A 218 29.07 -23.49 -20.64
C ASP A 218 28.68 -24.57 -21.66
N MET A 219 28.93 -24.27 -22.94
CA MET A 219 28.57 -25.10 -24.07
C MET A 219 29.81 -25.65 -24.79
N THR A 220 30.92 -25.83 -24.06
CA THR A 220 32.17 -26.39 -24.58
C THR A 220 32.14 -27.92 -24.77
N ARG A 221 31.00 -28.49 -25.18
CA ARG A 221 30.90 -29.90 -25.59
C ARG A 221 31.21 -30.05 -27.08
N HIS A 222 32.34 -30.67 -27.40
CA HIS A 222 32.54 -31.25 -28.73
C HIS A 222 31.49 -32.34 -28.94
N VAL A 223 30.57 -32.13 -29.89
CA VAL A 223 29.50 -33.09 -30.18
C VAL A 223 30.11 -34.35 -30.80
N LYS A 224 29.72 -35.54 -30.34
CA LYS A 224 30.34 -36.79 -30.78
C LYS A 224 29.90 -37.14 -32.20
N LYS A 225 30.87 -37.31 -33.09
CA LYS A 225 30.69 -38.00 -34.38
C LYS A 225 29.91 -39.31 -34.16
N TYR A 226 28.79 -39.47 -34.86
CA TYR A 226 27.95 -40.65 -34.79
C TYR A 226 27.87 -41.32 -36.16
N GLU A 227 27.98 -42.64 -36.22
CA GLU A 227 27.91 -43.38 -37.48
C GLU A 227 27.20 -44.72 -37.33
N GLY A 228 26.42 -45.11 -38.35
CA GLY A 228 25.63 -46.33 -38.32
C GLY A 228 24.69 -46.50 -39.52
N PRO A 229 23.92 -47.61 -39.56
CA PRO A 229 23.02 -47.89 -40.68
C PRO A 229 21.68 -47.17 -40.55
N LEU A 230 21.37 -46.24 -41.46
CA LEU A 230 20.07 -45.57 -41.54
C LEU A 230 19.30 -46.01 -42.80
N TRP A 231 17.97 -46.06 -42.71
CA TRP A 231 17.12 -46.52 -43.81
C TRP A 231 16.45 -45.33 -44.51
N LYS A 232 16.64 -45.22 -45.83
CA LYS A 232 16.04 -44.18 -46.66
C LYS A 232 15.02 -44.80 -47.62
N SER A 233 13.83 -44.22 -47.72
CA SER A 233 12.84 -44.64 -48.71
C SER A 233 13.17 -44.02 -50.08
N SER A 234 12.86 -44.75 -51.15
CA SER A 234 12.88 -44.26 -52.52
C SER A 234 11.54 -44.57 -53.18
N ARG A 235 10.93 -43.56 -53.81
CA ARG A 235 9.58 -43.63 -54.42
C ARG A 235 9.41 -44.77 -55.44
N PHE A 236 10.51 -45.31 -56.00
CA PHE A 236 10.48 -46.40 -56.99
C PHE A 236 11.07 -47.73 -56.51
N PHE A 237 11.76 -47.77 -55.36
CA PHE A 237 12.56 -48.95 -54.95
C PHE A 237 12.46 -49.32 -53.46
N GLY A 238 11.48 -48.75 -52.74
CA GLY A 238 11.22 -49.05 -51.33
C GLY A 238 12.30 -48.52 -50.39
N TRP A 239 12.34 -49.06 -49.18
CA TRP A 239 13.33 -48.70 -48.15
C TRP A 239 14.66 -49.43 -48.35
N ARG A 240 15.78 -48.71 -48.25
CA ARG A 240 17.14 -49.27 -48.36
C ARG A 240 18.05 -48.74 -47.26
N SER A 241 18.89 -49.61 -46.68
CA SER A 241 19.86 -49.23 -45.66
C SER A 241 21.15 -48.66 -46.27
N TYR A 242 21.51 -47.45 -45.87
CA TYR A 242 22.79 -46.81 -46.15
C TYR A 242 23.62 -46.77 -44.87
N TRP A 243 24.95 -46.66 -44.96
CA TRP A 243 25.77 -46.26 -43.82
C TRP A 243 25.79 -44.74 -43.78
N VAL A 244 25.52 -44.14 -42.62
CA VAL A 244 25.36 -42.70 -42.46
C VAL A 244 26.27 -42.22 -41.35
N VAL A 245 26.91 -41.08 -41.58
CA VAL A 245 27.78 -40.39 -40.62
C VAL A 245 27.17 -39.02 -40.36
N LEU A 246 26.93 -38.69 -39.09
CA LEU A 246 26.56 -37.37 -38.61
C LEU A 246 27.74 -36.80 -37.83
N GLN A 247 28.23 -35.63 -38.25
CA GLN A 247 29.28 -34.89 -37.57
C GLN A 247 29.08 -33.40 -37.85
N ASP A 248 29.26 -32.56 -36.82
CA ASP A 248 29.23 -31.08 -36.95
C ASP A 248 27.99 -30.52 -37.69
N GLY A 249 26.84 -31.20 -37.53
CA GLY A 249 25.56 -30.89 -38.19
C GLY A 249 25.37 -31.47 -39.60
N VAL A 250 26.41 -32.05 -40.20
CA VAL A 250 26.40 -32.55 -41.58
C VAL A 250 26.14 -34.06 -41.63
N ILE A 251 25.18 -34.48 -42.47
CA ILE A 251 24.78 -35.89 -42.65
C ILE A 251 25.34 -36.44 -43.98
N SER A 252 26.35 -37.30 -43.90
CA SER A 252 26.99 -37.94 -45.06
C SER A 252 26.52 -39.39 -45.26
N TRP A 253 26.22 -39.77 -46.51
CA TRP A 253 25.57 -41.06 -46.86
C TRP A 253 26.47 -41.93 -47.74
N TYR A 254 26.63 -43.20 -47.38
CA TYR A 254 27.49 -44.17 -48.05
C TYR A 254 26.73 -45.46 -48.40
N SER A 255 26.90 -45.96 -49.64
CA SER A 255 26.29 -47.21 -50.10
C SER A 255 27.10 -48.42 -49.65
N LYS A 256 26.45 -49.40 -49.00
CA LYS A 256 27.13 -50.58 -48.44
C LYS A 256 27.80 -51.47 -49.49
N HIS A 257 29.03 -51.87 -49.24
CA HIS A 257 29.63 -53.08 -49.81
C HIS A 257 29.52 -54.26 -48.83
N LYS A 258 28.95 -55.37 -49.33
CA LYS A 258 28.92 -56.77 -48.87
C LYS A 258 29.29 -57.16 -47.40
N LEU A 259 28.38 -57.98 -46.83
CA LEU A 259 28.55 -58.93 -45.70
C LEU A 259 28.74 -58.31 -44.30
N PHE A 260 28.43 -58.99 -43.18
CA PHE A 260 27.65 -60.22 -42.96
C PHE A 260 26.42 -59.88 -42.07
N GLY A 261 25.44 -60.78 -41.94
CA GLY A 261 24.16 -60.49 -41.28
C GLY A 261 24.08 -60.89 -39.80
N PHE A 262 23.32 -60.12 -39.03
CA PHE A 262 22.57 -60.54 -37.84
C PHE A 262 21.24 -59.78 -37.79
N SER A 263 20.20 -60.38 -37.22
CA SER A 263 18.87 -59.79 -37.06
C SER A 263 18.60 -59.39 -35.60
N VAL A 264 17.60 -58.53 -35.39
CA VAL A 264 17.11 -58.01 -34.09
C VAL A 264 18.08 -57.07 -33.37
N LEU A 265 17.86 -55.75 -33.51
CA LEU A 265 18.25 -54.61 -32.65
C LEU A 265 17.82 -53.32 -33.41
N CYS A 266 17.29 -52.24 -32.82
CA CYS A 266 16.45 -52.05 -31.62
C CYS A 266 15.76 -50.68 -31.74
N LEU A 267 14.62 -50.46 -31.06
CA LEU A 267 13.98 -49.13 -30.97
C LEU A 267 14.92 -48.06 -30.37
N SER A 268 15.83 -48.46 -29.46
CA SER A 268 16.85 -47.58 -28.89
C SER A 268 17.82 -47.01 -29.94
N PHE A 269 18.08 -47.73 -31.04
CA PHE A 269 18.98 -47.26 -32.10
C PHE A 269 18.34 -46.13 -32.92
N PHE A 270 17.02 -46.18 -33.12
CA PHE A 270 16.28 -45.11 -33.81
C PHE A 270 16.11 -43.89 -32.89
N LYS A 271 15.77 -44.11 -31.61
CA LYS A 271 15.71 -43.01 -30.63
C LYS A 271 17.07 -42.32 -30.46
N ALA A 272 18.17 -43.06 -30.35
CA ALA A 272 19.51 -42.47 -30.29
C ALA A 272 19.82 -41.60 -31.52
N TRP A 273 19.41 -42.02 -32.73
CA TRP A 273 19.56 -41.21 -33.95
C TRP A 273 18.72 -39.93 -33.90
N VAL A 274 17.47 -39.97 -33.42
CA VAL A 274 16.61 -38.78 -33.29
C VAL A 274 17.17 -37.83 -32.23
N ASP A 275 17.48 -38.33 -31.03
CA ASP A 275 18.01 -37.53 -29.92
C ASP A 275 19.34 -36.84 -30.31
N THR A 276 20.21 -37.53 -31.07
CA THR A 276 21.47 -36.97 -31.59
C THR A 276 21.24 -35.96 -32.73
N LEU A 277 20.19 -36.14 -33.53
CA LEU A 277 19.80 -35.18 -34.58
C LEU A 277 19.21 -33.90 -33.98
N GLU A 278 18.43 -33.98 -32.90
CA GLU A 278 17.94 -32.82 -32.16
C GLU A 278 19.11 -32.05 -31.49
N GLU A 279 20.05 -32.75 -30.85
CA GLU A 279 21.24 -32.13 -30.24
C GLU A 279 22.13 -31.42 -31.28
N HIS A 280 22.29 -32.00 -32.49
CA HIS A 280 22.99 -31.33 -33.60
C HIS A 280 22.18 -30.21 -34.28
N ALA A 281 20.85 -30.35 -34.40
CA ALA A 281 20.00 -29.33 -35.03
C ALA A 281 19.97 -28.04 -34.20
N ALA A 282 19.87 -28.15 -32.87
CA ALA A 282 19.97 -27.03 -31.94
C ALA A 282 21.31 -26.27 -32.07
N TYR A 283 22.40 -26.98 -32.41
CA TYR A 283 23.70 -26.39 -32.70
C TYR A 283 23.73 -25.69 -34.08
N SER A 284 23.15 -26.33 -35.10
CA SER A 284 23.13 -25.80 -36.47
C SER A 284 22.31 -24.51 -36.62
N THR A 285 21.24 -24.34 -35.84
CA THR A 285 20.43 -23.10 -35.84
C THR A 285 21.18 -21.87 -35.30
N TYR A 286 22.36 -22.04 -34.70
CA TYR A 286 23.15 -20.95 -34.14
C TYR A 286 24.07 -20.25 -35.18
N TYR A 287 24.19 -20.79 -36.40
CA TYR A 287 25.18 -20.34 -37.40
C TYR A 287 24.62 -19.98 -38.79
N CYS A 288 23.30 -20.03 -39.00
CA CYS A 288 22.68 -19.70 -40.29
C CYS A 288 22.01 -18.31 -40.27
N SER A 289 22.82 -17.25 -40.34
CA SER A 289 22.32 -15.86 -40.50
C SER A 289 23.34 -14.93 -41.17
N GLN A 290 23.82 -15.29 -42.37
CA GLN A 290 24.48 -14.34 -43.28
C GLN A 290 24.01 -14.51 -44.73
N GLU A 291 23.76 -13.36 -45.34
CA GLU A 291 23.58 -13.07 -46.77
C GLU A 291 22.31 -13.52 -47.54
N GLN A 292 21.68 -12.50 -48.18
CA GLN A 292 20.84 -12.55 -49.39
C GLN A 292 19.49 -13.33 -49.31
N GLY A 293 18.36 -12.88 -49.85
CA GLY A 293 18.04 -11.65 -50.60
C GLY A 293 16.79 -11.89 -51.47
N SER A 294 15.89 -10.88 -51.58
CA SER A 294 14.75 -10.74 -52.51
C SER A 294 13.65 -11.84 -52.60
N GLU A 295 12.41 -11.37 -52.37
CA GLU A 295 11.18 -11.62 -53.16
C GLU A 295 10.42 -12.98 -53.11
N GLU A 296 9.20 -12.86 -52.53
CA GLU A 296 7.88 -13.36 -53.00
C GLU A 296 7.37 -14.82 -52.81
N GLU A 297 6.06 -14.84 -52.56
CA GLU A 297 4.99 -15.86 -52.68
C GLU A 297 4.83 -17.08 -51.73
N GLU A 298 3.68 -17.01 -51.02
CA GLU A 298 2.72 -18.05 -50.63
C GLU A 298 3.02 -19.13 -49.57
N TYR A 299 1.92 -19.73 -49.10
CA TYR A 299 1.82 -20.58 -47.92
C TYR A 299 1.93 -22.07 -48.27
N GLU A 300 2.52 -22.88 -47.38
CA GLU A 300 1.93 -24.17 -47.03
C GLU A 300 2.15 -24.50 -45.55
N GLU A 301 1.11 -24.99 -44.88
CA GLU A 301 1.08 -25.25 -43.44
C GLU A 301 1.16 -26.77 -43.17
N VAL A 302 2.13 -27.23 -42.38
CA VAL A 302 2.29 -28.66 -42.03
C VAL A 302 2.56 -28.86 -40.54
N MET A 303 1.52 -28.67 -39.72
CA MET A 303 1.44 -29.35 -38.41
C MET A 303 1.02 -30.82 -38.62
N SER A 304 1.49 -31.74 -37.77
CA SER A 304 1.12 -33.14 -37.93
C SER A 304 -0.27 -33.45 -37.38
N LEU A 305 -1.02 -34.28 -38.12
CA LEU A 305 -2.39 -34.70 -37.75
C LEU A 305 -2.43 -35.49 -36.42
N GLY A 306 -1.30 -36.05 -35.98
CA GLY A 306 -1.16 -36.77 -34.71
C GLY A 306 -1.07 -35.87 -33.48
N GLU A 307 -0.41 -34.71 -33.60
CA GLU A 307 -0.29 -33.74 -32.50
C GLU A 307 -1.64 -33.06 -32.24
N LEU A 308 -2.37 -32.70 -33.31
CA LEU A 308 -3.73 -32.16 -33.22
C LEU A 308 -4.69 -33.13 -32.52
N THR A 309 -4.65 -34.42 -32.85
CA THR A 309 -5.55 -35.43 -32.24
C THR A 309 -5.22 -35.71 -30.77
N THR A 310 -3.94 -35.75 -30.38
CA THR A 310 -3.55 -35.91 -28.97
C THR A 310 -3.89 -34.67 -28.13
N CYS A 311 -3.64 -33.47 -28.64
CA CYS A 311 -4.01 -32.22 -27.96
C CYS A 311 -5.54 -32.05 -27.83
N PHE A 312 -6.31 -32.44 -28.84
CA PHE A 312 -7.77 -32.38 -28.79
C PHE A 312 -8.34 -33.38 -27.76
N LEU A 313 -7.88 -34.63 -27.76
CA LEU A 313 -8.32 -35.65 -26.78
C LEU A 313 -7.98 -35.27 -25.33
N LEU A 314 -6.78 -34.72 -25.08
CA LEU A 314 -6.40 -34.20 -23.76
C LEU A 314 -7.25 -32.98 -23.34
N SER A 315 -7.62 -32.13 -24.30
CA SER A 315 -8.48 -30.96 -24.05
C SER A 315 -9.93 -31.37 -23.75
N VAL A 316 -10.47 -32.36 -24.46
CA VAL A 316 -11.81 -32.91 -24.22
C VAL A 316 -11.89 -33.57 -22.85
N LEU A 317 -10.96 -34.48 -22.50
CA LEU A 317 -10.92 -35.11 -21.17
C LEU A 317 -10.82 -34.09 -20.03
N LYS A 318 -10.07 -33.00 -20.25
CA LYS A 318 -9.94 -31.92 -19.25
C LYS A 318 -11.18 -31.05 -19.16
N LEU A 319 -11.90 -30.84 -20.28
CA LEU A 319 -13.19 -30.16 -20.30
C LEU A 319 -14.27 -30.99 -19.61
N GLU A 320 -14.31 -32.31 -19.84
CA GLU A 320 -15.22 -33.25 -19.15
C GLU A 320 -15.00 -33.24 -17.64
N GLN A 321 -13.74 -33.28 -17.17
CA GLN A 321 -13.42 -33.12 -15.75
C GLN A 321 -13.86 -31.76 -15.18
N GLU A 322 -13.69 -30.66 -15.93
CA GLU A 322 -14.11 -29.34 -15.44
C GLU A 322 -15.63 -29.16 -15.46
N VAL A 323 -16.35 -29.78 -16.40
CA VAL A 323 -17.82 -29.83 -16.42
C VAL A 323 -18.35 -30.60 -15.19
N GLU A 324 -17.78 -31.76 -14.88
CA GLU A 324 -18.24 -32.55 -13.72
C GLU A 324 -17.92 -31.85 -12.38
N LYS A 325 -16.78 -31.15 -12.27
CA LYS A 325 -16.51 -30.25 -11.12
C LYS A 325 -17.54 -29.12 -11.00
N ASN A 326 -17.88 -28.45 -12.10
CA ASN A 326 -18.86 -27.36 -12.09
C ASN A 326 -20.26 -27.87 -11.74
N LYS A 327 -20.61 -29.09 -12.16
CA LYS A 327 -21.83 -29.80 -11.74
C LYS A 327 -21.84 -30.08 -10.24
N ILE A 328 -20.79 -30.67 -9.68
CA ILE A 328 -20.65 -30.91 -8.23
C ILE A 328 -20.72 -29.57 -7.45
N LEU A 329 -20.09 -28.51 -7.94
CA LEU A 329 -20.14 -27.18 -7.33
C LEU A 329 -21.55 -26.57 -7.38
N SER A 330 -22.29 -26.78 -8.48
CA SER A 330 -23.68 -26.34 -8.63
C SER A 330 -24.63 -27.13 -7.72
N GLU A 331 -24.42 -28.44 -7.57
CA GLU A 331 -25.19 -29.30 -6.67
C GLU A 331 -24.94 -28.92 -5.19
N ALA A 332 -23.69 -28.61 -4.82
CA ALA A 332 -23.33 -28.09 -3.50
C ALA A 332 -23.95 -26.70 -3.23
N LEU A 333 -23.88 -25.77 -4.20
CA LEU A 333 -24.53 -24.45 -4.12
C LEU A 333 -26.05 -24.57 -3.97
N GLN A 334 -26.68 -25.50 -4.67
CA GLN A 334 -28.13 -25.70 -4.59
C GLN A 334 -28.54 -26.37 -3.27
N THR A 335 -27.68 -27.22 -2.70
CA THR A 335 -27.85 -27.78 -1.34
C THR A 335 -27.79 -26.68 -0.28
N LEU A 336 -26.74 -25.84 -0.31
CA LEU A 336 -26.59 -24.66 0.56
C LEU A 336 -27.77 -23.68 0.42
N ALA A 337 -28.29 -23.48 -0.80
CA ALA A 337 -29.45 -22.63 -1.03
C ALA A 337 -30.74 -23.21 -0.42
N THR A 338 -30.92 -24.55 -0.41
CA THR A 338 -32.04 -25.18 0.30
C THR A 338 -31.87 -25.15 1.82
N GLU A 339 -30.65 -25.41 2.35
CA GLU A 339 -30.37 -25.29 3.79
C GLU A 339 -30.61 -23.86 4.30
N HIS A 340 -30.17 -22.84 3.55
CA HIS A 340 -30.45 -21.43 3.86
C HIS A 340 -31.95 -21.13 3.86
N HIS A 341 -32.71 -21.68 2.90
CA HIS A 341 -34.14 -21.44 2.82
C HIS A 341 -34.94 -22.16 3.92
N GLU A 342 -34.52 -23.36 4.34
CA GLU A 342 -35.07 -24.04 5.51
C GLU A 342 -34.75 -23.29 6.81
N LEU A 343 -33.54 -22.72 6.94
CA LEU A 343 -33.17 -21.83 8.03
C LEU A 343 -34.06 -20.57 8.07
N GLU A 344 -34.25 -19.87 6.95
CA GLU A 344 -35.17 -18.72 6.84
C GLU A 344 -36.60 -19.08 7.28
N GLN A 345 -37.14 -20.21 6.79
CA GLN A 345 -38.47 -20.69 7.17
C GLN A 345 -38.58 -21.11 8.65
N SER A 346 -37.46 -21.45 9.30
CA SER A 346 -37.42 -21.70 10.75
C SER A 346 -37.43 -20.39 11.55
N VAL A 347 -36.65 -19.38 11.12
CA VAL A 347 -36.54 -18.08 11.80
C VAL A 347 -37.85 -17.28 11.71
N VAL A 348 -38.55 -17.31 10.58
CA VAL A 348 -39.84 -16.62 10.39
C VAL A 348 -40.96 -17.15 11.31
N LYS A 349 -40.80 -18.33 11.93
CA LYS A 349 -41.73 -18.87 12.95
C LYS A 349 -41.33 -18.49 14.39
N GLY A 350 -40.20 -17.82 14.59
CA GLY A 350 -39.57 -17.56 15.89
C GLY A 350 -39.74 -16.14 16.45
N SER A 351 -40.97 -15.72 16.76
CA SER A 351 -41.32 -14.57 17.63
C SER A 351 -40.89 -13.14 17.22
N SER A 352 -41.81 -12.17 17.37
CA SER A 352 -41.54 -10.73 17.26
C SER A 352 -41.23 -10.10 18.62
N PRO A 353 -40.29 -9.15 18.70
CA PRO A 353 -40.24 -8.12 19.74
C PRO A 353 -40.75 -6.76 19.24
N ARG A 354 -41.19 -5.93 20.19
CA ARG A 354 -41.75 -4.58 19.98
C ARG A 354 -40.67 -3.52 19.78
N SER A 355 -41.03 -2.43 19.09
CA SER A 355 -40.30 -1.16 19.10
C SER A 355 -40.51 -0.39 20.42
N ALA A 356 -39.43 -0.08 21.13
CA ALA A 356 -39.35 0.98 22.14
C ALA A 356 -37.89 1.26 22.57
N LEU A 357 -37.25 2.25 21.95
CA LEU A 357 -36.14 3.00 22.55
C LEU A 357 -36.30 4.48 22.17
N SER A 358 -36.10 5.37 23.13
CA SER A 358 -36.34 6.82 23.02
C SER A 358 -35.12 7.56 22.48
N GLU A 359 -35.37 8.63 21.74
CA GLU A 359 -34.36 9.59 21.29
C GLU A 359 -33.91 10.47 22.47
N ASP A 360 -32.72 10.24 23.05
CA ASP A 360 -32.04 11.22 23.95
C ASP A 360 -30.57 10.87 24.33
N GLU A 361 -29.71 10.44 23.40
CA GLU A 361 -28.25 10.36 23.68
C GLU A 361 -27.35 10.43 22.42
N PHE A 362 -26.85 11.62 22.02
CA PHE A 362 -25.55 11.78 21.32
C PHE A 362 -25.08 13.26 21.17
N HIS A 363 -23.93 13.60 21.76
CA HIS A 363 -23.20 14.85 21.47
C HIS A 363 -21.67 14.60 21.36
N ASP A 364 -20.93 15.61 20.88
CA ASP A 364 -19.54 15.59 20.38
C ASP A 364 -19.35 14.87 19.02
N ALA A 365 -18.57 15.37 18.05
CA ALA A 365 -17.68 16.55 18.04
C ALA A 365 -17.25 16.91 16.59
N VAL A 366 -17.11 18.18 16.15
CA VAL A 366 -17.58 19.51 16.63
C VAL A 366 -17.65 20.47 15.41
N SER A 367 -18.44 21.55 15.46
CA SER A 367 -18.25 22.74 14.61
C SER A 367 -18.49 24.02 15.41
N ASP A 368 -17.48 24.88 15.53
CA ASP A 368 -17.62 26.21 16.15
C ASP A 368 -18.45 27.15 15.29
N SER A 369 -19.31 27.95 15.93
CA SER A 369 -20.05 29.06 15.32
C SER A 369 -20.48 30.03 16.42
N GLU A 370 -19.67 31.05 16.68
CA GLU A 370 -19.95 32.04 17.71
C GLU A 370 -21.23 32.85 17.41
N SER A 371 -22.19 32.81 18.32
CA SER A 371 -23.10 33.92 18.57
C SER A 371 -23.59 33.88 20.01
N GLU A 372 -23.30 34.92 20.79
CA GLU A 372 -23.93 35.11 22.10
C GLU A 372 -25.42 35.45 21.93
N LEU A 373 -26.25 34.93 22.83
CA LEU A 373 -27.34 35.71 23.41
C LEU A 373 -27.84 35.05 24.70
N SER A 374 -27.87 35.82 25.79
CA SER A 374 -28.45 35.39 27.07
C SER A 374 -29.98 35.47 27.03
N LEU A 375 -30.68 34.59 27.74
CA LEU A 375 -31.85 34.95 28.55
C LEU A 375 -32.27 33.81 29.51
N SER A 376 -33.10 34.17 30.50
CA SER A 376 -33.53 33.35 31.64
C SER A 376 -34.97 32.85 31.53
N GLY A 377 -35.34 31.75 32.20
CA GLY A 377 -36.78 31.46 32.38
C GLY A 377 -37.24 30.14 33.01
N PHE A 378 -37.35 30.14 34.34
CA PHE A 378 -38.49 29.58 35.11
C PHE A 378 -38.65 28.05 35.37
N GLU A 379 -39.46 27.79 36.40
CA GLU A 379 -39.72 26.54 37.15
C GLU A 379 -40.76 25.63 36.45
N THR A 380 -40.99 24.35 36.83
CA THR A 380 -41.96 23.98 37.90
C THR A 380 -41.92 22.48 38.28
N VAL A 381 -42.32 22.20 39.53
CA VAL A 381 -42.35 20.93 40.29
C VAL A 381 -43.43 19.90 39.87
N ALA A 382 -43.06 18.61 39.85
CA ALA A 382 -43.84 17.43 40.35
C ALA A 382 -42.92 16.18 40.35
N SER A 383 -42.74 15.32 41.37
CA SER A 383 -43.50 14.91 42.58
C SER A 383 -44.64 13.91 42.37
N GLN A 384 -44.34 12.61 42.44
CA GLN A 384 -45.23 11.55 42.97
C GLN A 384 -44.47 10.26 43.32
N SER A 385 -45.08 9.39 44.14
CA SER A 385 -44.40 8.34 44.92
C SER A 385 -45.32 7.18 45.32
N CYS A 386 -44.80 5.95 45.25
CA CYS A 386 -45.17 4.73 45.99
C CYS A 386 -43.94 3.79 45.90
N GLU A 387 -43.42 3.22 46.99
CA GLU A 387 -43.99 2.11 47.80
C GLU A 387 -44.06 0.84 46.92
N GLU A 388 -43.08 -0.06 47.00
CA GLU A 388 -42.79 -1.05 48.08
C GLU A 388 -43.57 -2.36 47.87
N ASP A 389 -42.83 -3.47 47.73
CA ASP A 389 -43.17 -4.81 48.23
C ASP A 389 -41.89 -5.67 48.13
N ASP A 390 -41.61 -6.45 49.18
CA ASP A 390 -40.47 -7.37 49.28
C ASP A 390 -40.78 -8.77 48.71
N ASP A 391 -39.74 -9.57 48.44
CA ASP A 391 -39.75 -11.01 48.76
C ASP A 391 -38.31 -11.56 48.76
N GLU A 392 -37.91 -12.22 49.85
CA GLU A 392 -36.63 -12.94 49.99
C GLU A 392 -36.81 -14.44 49.69
N ASP A 393 -35.78 -15.12 49.17
CA ASP A 393 -35.60 -16.56 49.41
C ASP A 393 -34.12 -16.97 49.39
N GLU A 394 -33.71 -17.87 50.30
CA GLU A 394 -32.34 -18.41 50.40
C GLU A 394 -32.23 -19.81 49.76
N GLY A 395 -31.10 -20.11 49.08
CA GLY A 395 -31.05 -21.21 48.11
C GLY A 395 -29.85 -22.17 48.09
N SER A 396 -29.06 -22.28 49.17
CA SER A 396 -28.02 -23.31 49.43
C SER A 396 -27.02 -23.74 48.31
N VAL A 397 -25.73 -23.58 48.63
CA VAL A 397 -24.57 -24.24 48.00
C VAL A 397 -24.71 -25.77 47.97
N MET A 398 -24.09 -26.45 46.99
CA MET A 398 -23.55 -27.82 47.15
C MET A 398 -22.33 -28.10 46.24
N LEU A 399 -21.50 -29.08 46.63
CA LEU A 399 -20.18 -29.39 46.03
C LEU A 399 -20.02 -30.88 45.67
N SER A 400 -19.50 -31.17 44.46
CA SER A 400 -18.76 -32.40 44.12
C SER A 400 -18.07 -32.22 42.75
N SER A 401 -16.77 -32.42 42.49
CA SER A 401 -15.69 -33.28 43.01
C SER A 401 -15.45 -34.60 42.24
N THR A 402 -14.61 -34.49 41.18
CA THR A 402 -13.55 -35.45 40.74
C THR A 402 -13.86 -36.92 40.38
N CYS A 403 -13.50 -37.32 39.16
CA CYS A 403 -12.89 -38.64 38.84
C CYS A 403 -12.07 -38.62 37.53
N SER A 404 -11.26 -39.66 37.25
CA SER A 404 -10.16 -39.67 36.25
C SER A 404 -9.89 -41.11 35.72
N SER A 405 -9.01 -41.46 34.74
CA SER A 405 -7.80 -40.75 34.25
C SER A 405 -7.56 -40.73 32.70
N PRO A 406 -6.79 -41.63 32.02
CA PRO A 406 -5.65 -41.10 31.25
C PRO A 406 -5.41 -41.60 29.81
N ALA A 407 -4.48 -40.91 29.12
CA ALA A 407 -3.75 -41.28 27.89
C ALA A 407 -4.56 -41.24 26.56
N SER A 408 -3.93 -41.07 25.38
CA SER A 408 -2.50 -41.16 25.03
C SER A 408 -1.99 -40.05 24.08
N THR A 409 -0.67 -39.85 24.08
CA THR A 409 0.10 -38.89 23.27
C THR A 409 0.19 -39.23 21.78
N LEU A 410 0.19 -38.19 20.93
CA LEU A 410 1.00 -38.12 19.71
C LEU A 410 1.62 -36.72 19.61
N GLU A 411 2.90 -36.65 19.28
CA GLU A 411 3.69 -35.41 19.21
C GLU A 411 3.82 -34.93 17.76
N GLN A 412 3.85 -33.61 17.54
CA GLN A 412 4.42 -32.99 16.34
C GLN A 412 5.21 -31.74 16.73
N ASP A 413 6.38 -31.56 16.12
CA ASP A 413 7.41 -30.64 16.60
C ASP A 413 7.12 -29.16 16.31
N HIS A 414 6.92 -28.38 17.38
CA HIS A 414 7.14 -26.93 17.32
C HIS A 414 8.61 -26.61 17.65
N HIS A 415 9.41 -26.35 16.63
CA HIS A 415 10.73 -25.72 16.78
C HIS A 415 10.56 -24.25 17.21
N GLY A 416 10.35 -24.03 18.51
CA GLY A 416 10.48 -22.72 19.13
C GLY A 416 11.95 -22.32 19.24
N ASP A 417 12.31 -21.20 18.62
CA ASP A 417 13.66 -20.65 18.64
C ASP A 417 14.02 -20.24 20.08
N LYS A 418 15.01 -20.91 20.68
CA LYS A 418 15.44 -20.60 22.05
C LYS A 418 16.34 -19.37 22.04
N ALA A 419 16.13 -18.46 22.99
CA ALA A 419 16.98 -17.30 23.18
C ALA A 419 18.39 -17.70 23.66
N GLU A 420 19.32 -17.91 22.72
CA GLU A 420 20.74 -18.09 23.04
C GLU A 420 21.39 -16.76 23.44
N THR A 421 21.54 -16.53 24.74
CA THR A 421 22.40 -15.47 25.26
C THR A 421 23.87 -15.79 24.97
N GLN A 422 24.47 -15.06 24.02
CA GLN A 422 25.92 -15.04 23.87
C GLN A 422 26.59 -14.41 25.11
N PRO A 423 27.82 -14.82 25.46
CA PRO A 423 28.51 -14.38 26.69
C PRO A 423 28.91 -12.89 26.74
N ASN A 424 28.47 -12.09 25.76
CA ASN A 424 28.85 -10.68 25.58
C ASN A 424 27.77 -9.69 26.06
N GLY A 425 26.64 -10.15 26.60
CA GLY A 425 25.63 -9.30 27.24
C GLY A 425 24.74 -8.48 26.29
N ILE A 426 24.81 -8.69 24.97
CA ILE A 426 23.97 -7.98 23.99
C ILE A 426 22.60 -8.65 23.90
N THR A 427 21.53 -7.93 24.27
CA THR A 427 20.14 -8.36 24.09
C THR A 427 19.77 -8.45 22.60
N LYS A 428 19.44 -9.66 22.12
CA LYS A 428 19.00 -9.89 20.74
C LYS A 428 17.51 -9.56 20.60
N HIS A 429 17.20 -8.32 20.22
CA HIS A 429 15.84 -7.87 19.89
C HIS A 429 15.27 -8.59 18.65
N ARG A 430 13.94 -8.67 18.52
CA ARG A 430 13.28 -9.30 17.36
C ARG A 430 13.48 -8.52 16.06
N THR A 431 13.41 -9.25 14.95
CA THR A 431 13.55 -8.74 13.57
C THR A 431 12.32 -9.03 12.70
N SER A 432 11.21 -9.43 13.33
CA SER A 432 9.90 -9.71 12.72
C SER A 432 8.83 -9.64 13.80
N LEU A 433 7.57 -9.45 13.40
CA LEU A 433 6.42 -9.70 14.29
C LEU A 433 6.08 -11.21 14.30
N PRO A 434 5.27 -11.71 15.26
CA PRO A 434 4.85 -13.10 15.31
C PRO A 434 4.02 -13.54 14.10
N ALA A 435 3.16 -12.66 13.57
CA ALA A 435 2.38 -12.88 12.36
C ALA A 435 2.65 -11.79 11.30
N PRO A 436 2.51 -12.11 10.00
CA PRO A 436 2.50 -11.11 8.94
C PRO A 436 1.18 -10.32 8.95
N MET A 437 1.19 -9.14 8.32
CA MET A 437 -0.04 -8.38 8.10
C MET A 437 -0.99 -9.10 7.13
N PHE A 438 -2.29 -9.04 7.43
CA PHE A 438 -3.37 -9.50 6.56
C PHE A 438 -3.45 -8.69 5.26
N SER A 439 -4.09 -9.28 4.23
CA SER A 439 -4.39 -8.59 2.98
C SER A 439 -5.41 -7.47 3.21
N ARG A 440 -4.98 -6.22 3.00
CA ARG A 440 -5.88 -5.06 2.97
C ARG A 440 -6.71 -4.97 1.67
N ASN A 441 -6.44 -5.82 0.68
CA ASN A 441 -7.19 -5.84 -0.59
C ASN A 441 -8.57 -6.50 -0.42
N ASP A 442 -8.70 -7.35 0.59
CA ASP A 442 -9.89 -8.18 0.85
C ASP A 442 -11.02 -7.36 1.52
N PHE A 443 -10.68 -6.18 2.04
CA PHE A 443 -11.59 -5.27 2.73
C PHE A 443 -11.61 -3.88 2.08
N SER A 444 -12.73 -3.51 1.48
CA SER A 444 -12.92 -2.16 0.95
C SER A 444 -13.14 -1.15 2.07
N ILE A 445 -12.34 -0.08 2.13
CA ILE A 445 -12.65 1.09 2.98
C ILE A 445 -14.07 1.61 2.66
N TRP A 446 -14.49 1.53 1.40
CA TRP A 446 -15.83 1.96 0.99
C TRP A 446 -16.96 1.05 1.52
N SER A 447 -16.77 -0.24 1.78
CA SER A 447 -17.84 -1.05 2.40
C SER A 447 -18.06 -0.68 3.87
N ILE A 448 -17.00 -0.29 4.58
CA ILE A 448 -17.07 0.15 5.97
C ILE A 448 -17.61 1.59 6.06
N LEU A 449 -17.15 2.50 5.19
CA LEU A 449 -17.73 3.84 5.10
C LEU A 449 -19.19 3.81 4.65
N ARG A 450 -19.60 2.88 3.76
CA ARG A 450 -21.01 2.68 3.34
C ARG A 450 -21.91 2.41 4.53
N ASN A 451 -21.50 1.53 5.44
CA ASN A 451 -22.25 1.19 6.65
C ASN A 451 -22.33 2.36 7.66
N CYS A 452 -21.65 3.47 7.40
CA CYS A 452 -21.64 4.68 8.23
C CYS A 452 -22.22 5.92 7.51
N ILE A 453 -22.77 5.78 6.30
CA ILE A 453 -23.40 6.89 5.57
C ILE A 453 -24.64 7.38 6.34
N GLY A 454 -24.55 8.57 6.92
CA GLY A 454 -25.57 9.15 7.79
C GLY A 454 -25.05 9.50 9.19
N MET A 455 -23.91 8.94 9.60
CA MET A 455 -23.18 9.32 10.81
C MET A 455 -22.10 10.37 10.49
N GLU A 456 -21.74 11.21 11.47
CA GLU A 456 -20.54 12.04 11.35
C GLU A 456 -19.28 11.15 11.36
N LEU A 457 -18.34 11.43 10.44
CA LEU A 457 -17.09 10.68 10.30
C LEU A 457 -16.23 10.61 11.58
N SER A 458 -16.44 11.53 12.52
CA SER A 458 -15.78 11.55 13.84
C SER A 458 -16.32 10.52 14.84
N LYS A 459 -17.50 9.93 14.61
CA LYS A 459 -18.19 9.01 15.53
C LYS A 459 -17.95 7.51 15.25
N ILE A 460 -17.12 7.18 14.27
CA ILE A 460 -16.91 5.81 13.78
C ILE A 460 -15.62 5.22 14.41
N THR A 461 -15.73 4.15 15.22
CA THR A 461 -14.53 3.37 15.57
C THR A 461 -14.01 2.66 14.33
N MET A 462 -12.86 3.13 13.85
CA MET A 462 -12.14 2.51 12.72
C MET A 462 -11.88 1.02 13.00
N PRO A 463 -12.31 0.09 12.13
CA PRO A 463 -12.04 -1.33 12.31
C PRO A 463 -10.55 -1.68 12.38
N VAL A 464 -10.22 -2.74 13.13
CA VAL A 464 -8.83 -3.17 13.42
C VAL A 464 -8.00 -3.39 12.16
N ILE A 465 -8.61 -3.80 11.05
CA ILE A 465 -7.93 -3.99 9.76
C ILE A 465 -7.24 -2.71 9.21
N PHE A 466 -7.64 -1.51 9.65
CA PHE A 466 -6.95 -0.26 9.28
C PHE A 466 -5.91 0.18 10.30
N ASN A 467 -5.80 -0.53 11.42
CA ASN A 467 -4.73 -0.31 12.37
C ASN A 467 -3.38 -0.90 11.87
N GLU A 468 -2.35 -0.65 12.66
CA GLU A 468 -1.11 -1.42 12.77
C GLU A 468 -0.95 -1.83 14.24
N PRO A 469 -0.21 -2.91 14.58
CA PRO A 469 -0.05 -3.40 15.95
C PRO A 469 0.92 -2.56 16.79
N LEU A 470 0.69 -1.24 16.85
CA LEU A 470 1.38 -0.28 17.72
C LEU A 470 0.40 0.77 18.27
N SER A 471 0.59 1.17 19.53
CA SER A 471 -0.05 2.35 20.13
C SER A 471 0.50 3.64 19.52
N PHE A 472 -0.26 4.74 19.54
CA PHE A 472 0.28 6.04 19.15
C PHE A 472 1.44 6.49 20.06
N LEU A 473 1.51 6.03 21.32
CA LEU A 473 2.65 6.25 22.20
C LEU A 473 3.94 5.59 21.66
N GLN A 474 3.80 4.38 21.10
CA GLN A 474 4.90 3.69 20.41
C GLN A 474 5.26 4.41 19.10
N ARG A 475 4.28 4.82 18.29
CA ARG A 475 4.51 5.60 17.05
C ARG A 475 5.25 6.92 17.31
N LEU A 476 5.00 7.60 18.44
CA LEU A 476 5.76 8.78 18.87
C LEU A 476 7.19 8.43 19.31
N THR A 477 7.41 7.24 19.87
CA THR A 477 8.76 6.79 20.28
C THR A 477 9.68 6.54 19.08
N GLU A 478 9.16 6.34 17.86
CA GLU A 478 9.95 6.29 16.62
C GLU A 478 10.76 7.57 16.37
N TYR A 479 10.42 8.70 17.00
CA TYR A 479 11.25 9.91 16.98
C TYR A 479 12.69 9.64 17.47
N MET A 480 12.90 8.61 18.31
CA MET A 480 14.19 8.22 18.89
C MET A 480 15.00 7.22 18.05
N GLU A 481 14.51 6.79 16.87
CA GLU A 481 15.24 5.83 15.99
C GLU A 481 16.64 6.34 15.61
N HIS A 482 16.83 7.66 15.51
CA HIS A 482 18.06 8.32 15.08
C HIS A 482 18.77 9.12 16.19
N THR A 483 18.62 8.70 17.46
CA THR A 483 19.18 9.37 18.67
C THR A 483 20.70 9.64 18.59
N TYR A 484 21.45 8.88 17.79
CA TYR A 484 22.87 9.15 17.55
C TYR A 484 23.16 10.59 17.05
N LEU A 485 22.20 11.23 16.36
CA LEU A 485 22.30 12.63 15.92
C LEU A 485 22.30 13.61 17.11
N ILE A 486 21.57 13.30 18.18
CA ILE A 486 21.59 14.08 19.42
C ILE A 486 22.96 13.94 20.11
N HIS A 487 23.50 12.73 20.20
CA HIS A 487 24.84 12.52 20.76
C HIS A 487 25.95 13.19 19.91
N GLN A 488 25.80 13.24 18.58
CA GLN A 488 26.70 13.99 17.69
C GLN A 488 26.61 15.51 17.93
N ALA A 489 25.40 16.07 18.08
CA ALA A 489 25.22 17.46 18.49
C ALA A 489 25.91 17.71 19.84
N ASN A 490 25.61 16.88 20.84
CA ASN A 490 26.17 17.04 22.17
C ASN A 490 27.71 16.91 22.21
N ALA A 491 28.30 16.08 21.34
CA ALA A 491 29.75 15.99 21.18
C ALA A 491 30.38 17.30 20.67
N SER A 492 29.74 18.00 19.73
CA SER A 492 30.29 19.19 19.06
C SER A 492 30.39 20.43 19.95
N SER A 493 31.52 21.14 19.84
CA SER A 493 31.73 22.47 20.44
C SER A 493 31.13 23.62 19.63
N ASP A 494 30.95 23.46 18.32
CA ASP A 494 30.39 24.49 17.43
C ASP A 494 28.85 24.42 17.41
N SER A 495 28.18 25.53 17.75
CA SER A 495 26.72 25.66 17.79
C SER A 495 26.06 25.48 16.42
N ILE A 496 26.76 25.79 15.33
CA ILE A 496 26.26 25.58 13.96
C ILE A 496 26.30 24.09 13.59
N GLU A 497 27.35 23.37 13.98
CA GLU A 497 27.37 21.90 13.83
C GLU A 497 26.32 21.24 14.73
N ARG A 498 26.06 21.76 15.94
CA ARG A 498 24.92 21.31 16.76
C ARG A 498 23.60 21.55 16.04
N MET A 499 23.36 22.75 15.52
CA MET A 499 22.14 23.08 14.78
C MET A 499 21.96 22.21 13.52
N LYS A 500 23.04 21.87 12.79
CA LYS A 500 22.99 20.88 11.70
C LYS A 500 22.50 19.52 12.19
N CYS A 501 23.08 18.99 13.27
CA CYS A 501 22.70 17.70 13.85
C CYS A 501 21.25 17.70 14.39
N VAL A 502 20.81 18.77 15.06
CA VAL A 502 19.43 18.89 15.56
C VAL A 502 18.42 19.05 14.41
N ALA A 503 18.75 19.80 13.35
CA ALA A 503 17.91 19.89 12.15
C ALA A 503 17.81 18.54 11.42
N ALA A 504 18.91 17.78 11.34
CA ALA A 504 18.90 16.41 10.82
C ALA A 504 18.06 15.47 11.70
N PHE A 505 18.16 15.59 13.03
CA PHE A 505 17.34 14.83 13.97
C PHE A 505 15.85 15.10 13.76
N ALA A 506 15.44 16.38 13.70
CA ALA A 506 14.06 16.78 13.48
C ALA A 506 13.46 16.26 12.15
N VAL A 507 14.25 16.15 11.08
CA VAL A 507 13.81 15.49 9.83
C VAL A 507 13.75 13.97 10.00
N SER A 508 14.76 13.36 10.61
CA SER A 508 14.85 11.90 10.78
C SER A 508 13.76 11.32 11.69
N ALA A 509 13.31 12.07 12.70
CA ALA A 509 12.27 11.67 13.64
C ALA A 509 10.93 11.39 12.93
N VAL A 510 10.67 12.03 11.80
CA VAL A 510 9.45 11.82 10.99
C VAL A 510 9.70 10.99 9.73
N ALA A 511 10.89 10.41 9.54
CA ALA A 511 11.23 9.66 8.34
C ALA A 511 10.52 8.29 8.25
N SER A 512 10.32 7.62 9.39
CA SER A 512 9.74 6.26 9.45
C SER A 512 8.30 6.17 8.93
N GLN A 513 7.61 7.31 8.77
CA GLN A 513 6.20 7.40 8.40
C GLN A 513 5.92 7.06 6.92
N TRP A 514 6.95 7.00 6.07
CA TRP A 514 6.81 6.61 4.66
C TRP A 514 6.17 5.21 4.55
N GLU A 515 5.24 4.98 3.61
CA GLU A 515 4.47 3.72 3.42
C GLU A 515 3.68 3.19 4.64
N ARG A 516 3.79 3.81 5.83
CA ARG A 516 3.15 3.41 7.11
C ARG A 516 1.68 3.85 7.18
N THR A 517 0.90 3.40 6.20
CA THR A 517 -0.52 3.70 6.00
C THR A 517 -1.45 3.05 7.03
N GLY A 518 -0.92 2.22 7.95
CA GLY A 518 -1.68 1.76 9.12
C GLY A 518 -1.84 2.88 10.14
N LYS A 519 -3.03 2.97 10.73
CA LYS A 519 -3.30 3.87 11.86
C LYS A 519 -2.77 3.22 13.15
N PRO A 520 -1.91 3.86 13.97
CA PRO A 520 -1.64 3.33 15.30
C PRO A 520 -2.93 3.31 16.15
N PHE A 521 -3.00 2.44 17.16
CA PHE A 521 -4.14 2.40 18.07
C PHE A 521 -4.26 3.74 18.83
N ASN A 522 -5.50 4.22 19.00
CA ASN A 522 -5.78 5.34 19.90
C ASN A 522 -5.44 4.89 21.33
N PRO A 523 -4.51 5.56 22.04
CA PRO A 523 -4.20 5.19 23.41
C PRO A 523 -5.39 5.46 24.34
N LEU A 524 -5.58 4.60 25.33
CA LEU A 524 -6.57 4.82 26.38
C LEU A 524 -6.11 5.94 27.33
N LEU A 525 -7.02 6.66 27.97
CA LEU A 525 -6.67 7.69 28.96
C LEU A 525 -5.92 7.07 30.14
N GLY A 526 -4.69 7.53 30.39
CA GLY A 526 -3.78 6.91 31.37
C GLY A 526 -2.99 5.70 30.88
N GLU A 527 -3.09 5.34 29.59
CA GLU A 527 -2.16 4.44 28.94
C GLU A 527 -0.75 5.04 28.99
N THR A 528 0.24 4.20 29.24
CA THR A 528 1.67 4.56 29.26
C THR A 528 2.45 3.71 28.27
N TYR A 529 3.65 4.18 27.92
CA TYR A 529 4.62 3.34 27.22
C TYR A 529 6.04 3.76 27.59
N GLU A 530 6.85 2.80 28.06
CA GLU A 530 8.29 2.97 28.24
C GLU A 530 9.14 2.31 27.16
N LEU A 531 10.34 2.85 26.93
CA LEU A 531 11.40 2.20 26.18
C LEU A 531 12.76 2.52 26.82
N VAL A 532 13.58 1.50 27.07
CA VAL A 532 14.99 1.66 27.44
C VAL A 532 15.85 1.06 26.32
N ARG A 533 16.86 1.80 25.87
CA ARG A 533 17.82 1.37 24.83
C ARG A 533 19.23 1.71 25.27
N GLU A 534 19.88 0.75 25.92
CA GLU A 534 21.27 0.90 26.39
C GLU A 534 22.26 1.03 25.22
N ASP A 535 21.98 0.34 24.11
CA ASP A 535 22.73 0.39 22.86
C ASP A 535 22.65 1.75 22.14
N LEU A 536 21.47 2.40 22.21
CA LEU A 536 21.24 3.75 21.67
C LEU A 536 21.42 4.86 22.72
N GLY A 537 21.75 4.52 23.96
CA GLY A 537 22.11 5.46 25.02
C GLY A 537 20.96 6.26 25.65
N PHE A 538 19.70 5.84 25.56
CA PHE A 538 18.55 6.59 26.10
C PHE A 538 17.50 5.74 26.83
N ARG A 539 16.64 6.41 27.61
CA ARG A 539 15.33 5.89 28.04
C ARG A 539 14.22 6.91 27.77
N LEU A 540 13.00 6.44 27.52
CA LEU A 540 11.81 7.23 27.23
C LEU A 540 10.61 6.70 28.03
N ILE A 541 9.79 7.62 28.52
CA ILE A 541 8.44 7.37 29.05
C ILE A 541 7.44 8.28 28.33
N SER A 542 6.25 7.76 28.04
CA SER A 542 5.12 8.51 27.51
C SER A 542 3.80 8.12 28.20
N GLU A 543 2.85 9.06 28.25
CA GLU A 543 1.52 8.88 28.85
C GLU A 543 0.45 9.55 27.98
N GLN A 544 -0.72 8.91 27.86
CA GLN A 544 -1.91 9.52 27.30
C GLN A 544 -2.60 10.41 28.34
N VAL A 545 -2.14 11.64 28.44
CA VAL A 545 -2.54 12.63 29.46
C VAL A 545 -3.95 13.19 29.26
N SER A 546 -4.49 13.17 28.04
CA SER A 546 -5.88 13.54 27.73
C SER A 546 -6.45 12.74 26.56
N HIS A 547 -7.78 12.58 26.52
CA HIS A 547 -8.50 11.90 25.43
C HIS A 547 -9.43 12.85 24.64
N HIS A 548 -9.84 13.98 25.22
CA HIS A 548 -10.66 15.01 24.57
C HIS A 548 -10.11 16.42 24.91
N PRO A 549 -9.30 17.04 24.04
CA PRO A 549 -8.67 16.47 22.84
C PRO A 549 -7.68 15.36 23.20
N PRO A 550 -7.36 14.42 22.26
CA PRO A 550 -6.36 13.40 22.50
C PRO A 550 -4.97 14.03 22.55
N VAL A 551 -4.33 14.00 23.72
CA VAL A 551 -2.96 14.49 23.94
C VAL A 551 -2.10 13.37 24.50
N SER A 552 -0.98 13.11 23.85
CA SER A 552 0.07 12.20 24.31
C SER A 552 1.28 13.01 24.74
N ALA A 553 1.76 12.84 25.97
CA ALA A 553 2.99 13.47 26.45
C ALA A 553 4.14 12.45 26.44
N PHE A 554 5.36 12.91 26.16
CA PHE A 554 6.55 12.06 26.19
C PHE A 554 7.75 12.81 26.80
N HIS A 555 8.65 12.04 27.42
CA HIS A 555 9.90 12.51 27.98
C HIS A 555 10.96 11.42 27.84
N ALA A 556 12.08 11.78 27.23
CA ALA A 556 13.26 10.94 27.07
C ALA A 556 14.50 11.64 27.59
N GLU A 557 15.43 10.85 28.11
CA GLU A 557 16.67 11.30 28.70
C GLU A 557 17.81 10.39 28.27
N GLY A 558 18.96 10.98 27.95
CA GLY A 558 20.18 10.22 27.69
C GLY A 558 20.63 9.52 28.97
N LEU A 559 21.01 8.24 28.90
CA LEU A 559 21.46 7.44 30.05
C LEU A 559 22.76 8.00 30.69
N LYS A 560 23.46 8.88 29.97
CA LYS A 560 24.64 9.63 30.44
C LYS A 560 24.30 11.04 30.94
N GLN A 561 23.00 11.33 31.14
CA GLN A 561 22.44 12.65 31.48
C GLN A 561 22.87 13.75 30.49
N ASP A 562 23.06 13.35 29.23
CA ASP A 562 23.78 14.13 28.24
C ASP A 562 22.85 14.91 27.29
N PHE A 563 21.57 14.53 27.22
CA PHE A 563 20.47 15.27 26.62
C PHE A 563 19.13 14.99 27.34
N VAL A 564 18.15 15.86 27.14
CA VAL A 564 16.73 15.63 27.49
C VAL A 564 15.87 15.98 26.28
N PHE A 565 14.91 15.13 25.91
CA PHE A 565 14.03 15.33 24.76
C PHE A 565 12.57 15.08 25.16
N HIS A 566 11.70 16.08 25.05
CA HIS A 566 10.33 16.00 25.53
C HIS A 566 9.35 16.82 24.71
N GLY A 567 8.07 16.61 24.97
CA GLY A 567 6.98 17.41 24.43
C GLY A 567 5.63 16.73 24.61
N SER A 568 4.60 17.38 24.08
CA SER A 568 3.25 16.84 24.00
C SER A 568 2.70 16.98 22.59
N ILE A 569 1.94 15.99 22.11
CA ILE A 569 1.37 15.96 20.76
C ILE A 569 -0.13 15.71 20.80
N TYR A 570 -0.87 16.61 20.16
CA TYR A 570 -2.27 16.49 19.77
C TYR A 570 -2.37 16.43 18.25
N PRO A 571 -2.63 15.26 17.63
CA PRO A 571 -2.84 15.15 16.20
C PRO A 571 -4.24 15.68 15.83
N LYS A 572 -4.36 16.98 15.51
CA LYS A 572 -5.64 17.56 15.06
C LYS A 572 -5.94 17.08 13.64
N LEU A 573 -6.97 16.25 13.51
CA LEU A 573 -7.42 15.72 12.22
C LEU A 573 -8.28 16.73 11.45
N LYS A 574 -8.16 16.74 10.13
CA LYS A 574 -9.05 17.42 9.17
C LYS A 574 -9.30 16.50 7.98
N PHE A 575 -10.53 16.46 7.48
CA PHE A 575 -10.91 15.67 6.31
C PHE A 575 -11.18 16.56 5.10
N TRP A 576 -10.50 16.27 3.99
CA TRP A 576 -10.55 17.05 2.75
C TRP A 576 -11.10 16.21 1.58
N GLY A 577 -12.19 15.48 1.81
CA GLY A 577 -12.96 14.74 0.80
C GLY A 577 -12.30 13.45 0.28
N LYS A 578 -11.02 13.49 -0.10
CA LYS A 578 -10.22 12.30 -0.51
C LYS A 578 -8.95 12.10 0.32
N SER A 579 -8.64 13.02 1.22
CA SER A 579 -7.44 12.97 2.07
C SER A 579 -7.77 13.31 3.52
N VAL A 580 -6.98 12.82 4.47
CA VAL A 580 -7.02 13.22 5.89
C VAL A 580 -5.69 13.85 6.27
N GLU A 581 -5.73 15.08 6.77
CA GLU A 581 -4.57 15.75 7.36
C GLU A 581 -4.55 15.52 8.87
N ALA A 582 -3.38 15.20 9.39
CA ALA A 582 -3.05 15.24 10.82
C ALA A 582 -2.05 16.39 11.03
N GLU A 583 -2.52 17.45 11.70
CA GLU A 583 -1.70 18.59 12.16
C GLU A 583 -1.17 18.26 13.57
N PRO A 584 0.11 17.89 13.75
CA PRO A 584 0.65 17.49 15.05
C PRO A 584 0.90 18.74 15.92
N LYS A 585 -0.11 19.14 16.70
CA LYS A 585 -0.03 20.30 17.58
C LYS A 585 0.77 20.00 18.83
N GLY A 586 1.73 20.87 19.12
CA GLY A 586 2.53 20.87 20.34
C GLY A 586 3.98 21.24 20.06
N THR A 587 4.70 21.61 21.11
CA THR A 587 6.13 21.98 21.02
C THR A 587 7.00 20.78 21.33
N ILE A 588 7.88 20.44 20.40
CA ILE A 588 8.98 19.51 20.63
C ILE A 588 10.15 20.29 21.22
N THR A 589 10.76 19.78 22.29
CA THR A 589 11.89 20.40 22.99
C THR A 589 13.06 19.42 23.12
N LEU A 590 14.26 19.86 22.77
CA LEU A 590 15.52 19.14 22.99
C LEU A 590 16.48 20.04 23.78
N GLU A 591 16.89 19.59 24.96
CA GLU A 591 17.89 20.25 25.79
C GLU A 591 19.23 19.51 25.73
N LEU A 592 20.33 20.27 25.66
CA LEU A 592 21.69 19.76 25.75
C LEU A 592 22.38 20.37 27.00
N PRO A 593 22.23 19.76 28.19
CA PRO A 593 22.66 20.36 29.47
C PRO A 593 24.14 20.75 29.50
N LYS A 594 25.02 19.96 28.86
CA LYS A 594 26.46 20.22 28.70
C LYS A 594 26.76 21.61 28.12
N HIS A 595 25.94 22.09 27.20
CA HIS A 595 26.11 23.38 26.52
C HIS A 595 25.19 24.48 27.10
N ASN A 596 24.26 24.11 28.00
CA ASN A 596 23.21 24.98 28.52
C ASN A 596 22.34 25.56 27.37
N GLU A 597 22.01 24.73 26.39
CA GLU A 597 21.23 25.08 25.20
C GLU A 597 19.94 24.26 25.13
N ALA A 598 18.89 24.88 24.59
CA ALA A 598 17.62 24.23 24.30
C ALA A 598 17.16 24.61 22.89
N TYR A 599 16.58 23.64 22.20
CA TYR A 599 16.07 23.74 20.84
C TYR A 599 14.59 23.41 20.86
N THR A 600 13.75 24.25 20.23
CA THR A 600 12.32 23.95 20.09
C THR A 600 11.85 24.04 18.65
N TRP A 601 10.91 23.17 18.28
CA TRP A 601 10.23 23.18 16.98
C TRP A 601 8.82 22.58 17.05
N THR A 602 8.11 22.59 15.93
CA THR A 602 6.84 21.88 15.71
C THR A 602 7.00 20.95 14.52
N ASN A 603 6.41 19.75 14.55
CA ASN A 603 6.51 18.78 13.45
C ASN A 603 5.64 19.18 12.23
N PRO A 604 5.97 18.73 11.00
CA PRO A 604 5.21 19.07 9.79
C PRO A 604 3.83 18.40 9.78
N THR A 605 2.91 18.93 8.96
CA THR A 605 1.59 18.30 8.74
C THR A 605 1.79 17.00 7.97
N CYS A 606 1.20 15.91 8.47
CA CYS A 606 1.10 14.64 7.76
C CYS A 606 -0.24 14.57 7.01
N CYS A 607 -0.24 14.13 5.75
CA CYS A 607 -1.46 13.94 4.97
C CYS A 607 -1.53 12.52 4.42
N VAL A 608 -2.62 11.82 4.70
CA VAL A 608 -2.94 10.51 4.12
C VAL A 608 -3.89 10.73 2.96
N HIS A 609 -3.47 10.37 1.75
CA HIS A 609 -4.23 10.56 0.52
C HIS A 609 -4.98 9.30 0.10
N ASN A 610 -5.99 9.48 -0.76
CA ASN A 610 -6.83 8.42 -1.35
C ASN A 610 -7.64 7.59 -0.32
N ILE A 611 -8.05 8.18 0.80
CA ILE A 611 -8.67 7.45 1.93
C ILE A 611 -10.09 6.89 1.68
N ILE A 612 -10.62 7.01 0.47
CA ILE A 612 -11.91 6.41 0.07
C ILE A 612 -11.72 5.45 -1.12
N VAL A 613 -10.97 5.88 -2.15
CA VAL A 613 -10.71 5.10 -3.38
C VAL A 613 -9.30 5.39 -3.88
N GLY A 614 -8.56 4.33 -4.23
CA GLY A 614 -7.19 4.38 -4.74
C GLY A 614 -6.18 3.79 -3.76
N GLN A 615 -4.91 3.77 -4.16
CA GLN A 615 -3.82 3.35 -3.29
C GLN A 615 -3.55 4.44 -2.24
N LEU A 616 -3.61 4.08 -0.95
CA LEU A 616 -3.21 4.95 0.16
C LEU A 616 -1.73 5.33 0.03
N TRP A 617 -1.42 6.61 0.17
CA TRP A 617 -0.04 7.11 0.29
C TRP A 617 0.03 8.28 1.27
N ILE A 618 1.23 8.57 1.76
CA ILE A 618 1.48 9.57 2.82
C ILE A 618 2.38 10.67 2.26
N GLU A 619 1.96 11.91 2.47
CA GLU A 619 2.79 13.10 2.32
C GLU A 619 3.10 13.71 3.70
N GLN A 620 4.23 14.41 3.81
CA GLN A 620 4.45 15.39 4.87
C GLN A 620 4.87 16.71 4.25
N TYR A 621 4.21 17.79 4.68
CA TYR A 621 4.44 19.14 4.16
C TYR A 621 4.36 20.19 5.27
N GLY A 622 4.94 21.37 5.03
CA GLY A 622 4.86 22.52 5.94
C GLY A 622 6.21 23.13 6.27
N ASN A 623 6.20 24.15 7.13
CA ASN A 623 7.42 24.81 7.60
C ASN A 623 7.71 24.38 9.05
N VAL A 624 8.93 23.91 9.29
CA VAL A 624 9.49 23.60 10.60
C VAL A 624 10.56 24.64 10.91
N GLU A 625 10.44 25.33 12.04
CA GLU A 625 11.45 26.26 12.54
C GLU A 625 12.07 25.68 13.82
N VAL A 626 13.37 25.36 13.76
CA VAL A 626 14.16 24.93 14.93
C VAL A 626 14.89 26.16 15.48
N VAL A 627 14.61 26.55 16.71
CA VAL A 627 15.19 27.74 17.36
C VAL A 627 16.11 27.32 18.50
N ASN A 628 17.39 27.74 18.49
CA ASN A 628 18.29 27.61 19.64
C ASN A 628 18.12 28.83 20.56
N HIS A 629 17.58 28.60 21.76
CA HIS A 629 17.25 29.68 22.70
C HIS A 629 18.47 30.31 23.39
N ARG A 630 19.63 29.64 23.40
CA ARG A 630 20.86 30.18 23.98
C ARG A 630 21.59 31.13 23.03
N THR A 631 21.75 30.71 21.77
CA THR A 631 22.52 31.45 20.75
C THR A 631 21.64 32.44 19.97
N GLY A 632 20.36 32.12 19.78
CA GLY A 632 19.45 32.82 18.88
C GLY A 632 19.56 32.38 17.42
N GLU A 633 20.31 31.31 17.11
CA GLU A 633 20.36 30.68 15.79
C GLU A 633 19.02 30.02 15.44
N ARG A 634 18.71 29.96 14.15
CA ARG A 634 17.45 29.39 13.63
C ARG A 634 17.70 28.53 12.40
N CYS A 635 17.12 27.34 12.36
CA CYS A 635 17.05 26.54 11.14
C CYS A 635 15.60 26.51 10.63
N TYR A 636 15.37 27.03 9.43
CA TYR A 636 14.08 26.90 8.73
C TYR A 636 14.16 25.72 7.77
N LEU A 637 13.22 24.78 7.87
CA LEU A 637 13.04 23.64 6.99
C LEU A 637 11.64 23.73 6.36
N ASN A 638 11.55 23.56 5.05
CA ASN A 638 10.32 23.61 4.27
C ASN A 638 10.14 22.25 3.60
N PHE A 639 9.23 21.45 4.16
CA PHE A 639 8.76 20.18 3.62
C PHE A 639 7.78 20.50 2.49
N LYS A 640 8.14 20.13 1.26
CA LYS A 640 7.38 20.50 0.06
C LYS A 640 6.16 19.58 -0.11
N PRO A 641 4.99 20.13 -0.45
CA PRO A 641 3.91 19.33 -0.98
C PRO A 641 4.22 18.92 -2.43
N CYS A 642 3.72 17.74 -2.84
CA CYS A 642 3.88 17.07 -4.12
C CYS A 642 3.70 18.00 -5.34
N GLY A 643 2.71 18.91 -5.25
CA GLY A 643 2.34 19.84 -6.31
C GLY A 643 1.69 19.18 -7.53
N LEU A 644 1.27 19.98 -8.50
CA LEU A 644 0.49 19.53 -9.67
C LEU A 644 1.20 18.51 -10.59
N PHE A 645 2.49 18.24 -10.38
CA PHE A 645 3.33 17.41 -11.25
C PHE A 645 4.30 16.48 -10.50
N GLY A 646 4.14 16.28 -9.18
CA GLY A 646 4.99 15.38 -8.38
C GLY A 646 6.46 15.77 -8.20
N LYS A 647 6.96 16.79 -8.91
CA LYS A 647 8.39 17.15 -8.96
C LYS A 647 9.01 17.54 -7.63
N GLU A 648 8.19 17.93 -6.65
CA GLU A 648 8.63 18.35 -5.30
C GLU A 648 8.35 17.30 -4.21
N LEU A 649 7.78 16.14 -4.57
CA LEU A 649 7.39 15.10 -3.62
C LEU A 649 8.52 14.73 -2.63
N HIS A 650 8.16 14.72 -1.34
CA HIS A 650 9.02 14.47 -0.18
C HIS A 650 10.22 15.41 0.03
N LYS A 651 10.44 16.41 -0.82
CA LYS A 651 11.61 17.29 -0.69
C LYS A 651 11.57 18.09 0.62
N VAL A 652 12.75 18.24 1.22
CA VAL A 652 12.99 19.21 2.29
C VAL A 652 14.02 20.20 1.77
N GLU A 653 13.76 21.49 1.90
CA GLU A 653 14.72 22.57 1.63
C GLU A 653 14.78 23.51 2.82
N GLY A 654 15.96 24.00 3.18
CA GLY A 654 16.11 24.87 4.35
C GLY A 654 17.40 25.65 4.42
N TYR A 655 17.53 26.46 5.47
CA TYR A 655 18.74 27.22 5.77
C TYR A 655 18.95 27.33 7.29
N ILE A 656 20.20 27.27 7.72
CA ILE A 656 20.63 27.73 9.05
C ILE A 656 20.96 29.22 8.96
N LEU A 657 20.45 30.00 9.91
CA LEU A 657 20.68 31.44 10.04
C LEU A 657 21.27 31.75 11.41
N ASP A 658 22.17 32.74 11.44
CA ASP A 658 22.60 33.35 12.69
C ASP A 658 21.50 34.25 13.31
N LYS A 659 21.76 34.76 14.51
CA LYS A 659 20.91 35.74 15.22
C LYS A 659 20.69 37.04 14.43
N SER A 660 21.54 37.35 13.44
CA SER A 660 21.43 38.50 12.53
C SER A 660 20.60 38.19 11.26
N LYS A 661 20.04 36.98 11.16
CA LYS A 661 19.31 36.44 9.99
C LYS A 661 20.17 36.26 8.73
N LYS A 662 21.49 36.18 8.86
CA LYS A 662 22.40 35.82 7.76
C LYS A 662 22.33 34.30 7.53
N LYS A 663 22.07 33.87 6.29
CA LYS A 663 22.22 32.46 5.88
C LYS A 663 23.68 32.01 6.09
N LEU A 664 23.87 30.92 6.84
CA LEU A 664 25.17 30.29 7.09
C LEU A 664 25.34 29.00 6.28
N CYS A 665 24.29 28.18 6.23
CA CYS A 665 24.26 26.93 5.48
C CYS A 665 22.91 26.76 4.79
N ALA A 666 22.87 26.07 3.65
CA ALA A 666 21.64 25.55 3.05
C ALA A 666 21.52 24.06 3.35
N LEU A 667 20.34 23.59 3.74
CA LEU A 667 20.03 22.16 3.87
C LEU A 667 19.08 21.75 2.73
N TYR A 668 19.24 20.54 2.22
CA TYR A 668 18.32 19.99 1.23
C TYR A 668 18.33 18.46 1.23
N GLY A 669 17.26 17.85 0.74
CA GLY A 669 17.14 16.40 0.62
C GLY A 669 15.69 15.96 0.43
N LYS A 670 15.38 14.75 0.88
CA LYS A 670 14.02 14.22 0.99
C LYS A 670 13.86 13.52 2.33
N TRP A 671 12.74 13.75 3.02
CA TRP A 671 12.50 13.15 4.34
C TRP A 671 12.33 11.62 4.30
N THR A 672 12.14 11.04 3.12
CA THR A 672 12.11 9.58 2.87
C THR A 672 13.48 8.96 2.60
N GLU A 673 14.55 9.76 2.47
CA GLU A 673 15.86 9.27 2.01
C GLU A 673 17.04 9.80 2.83
N CYS A 674 17.22 11.13 2.86
CA CYS A 674 18.45 11.76 3.36
C CYS A 674 18.32 13.29 3.49
N LEU A 675 19.26 13.88 4.25
CA LEU A 675 19.45 15.32 4.38
C LEU A 675 20.95 15.66 4.22
N TYR A 676 21.24 16.57 3.30
CA TYR A 676 22.54 17.16 3.05
C TYR A 676 22.60 18.62 3.52
N VAL A 677 23.81 19.11 3.73
CA VAL A 677 24.11 20.53 3.97
C VAL A 677 25.21 21.02 3.03
N VAL A 678 25.12 22.27 2.57
CA VAL A 678 26.06 22.88 1.61
C VAL A 678 26.14 24.39 1.81
N ASP A 679 27.14 25.04 1.23
CA ASP A 679 27.24 26.51 1.21
C ASP A 679 26.01 27.16 0.52
N PRO A 680 25.43 28.24 1.08
CA PRO A 680 24.25 28.89 0.50
C PRO A 680 24.44 29.40 -0.93
N SER A 681 25.64 29.87 -1.31
CA SER A 681 25.89 30.39 -2.66
C SER A 681 25.96 29.26 -3.70
N ALA A 682 26.54 28.11 -3.34
CA ALA A 682 26.54 26.91 -4.18
C ALA A 682 25.12 26.39 -4.41
N PHE A 683 24.29 26.34 -3.36
CA PHE A 683 22.89 25.91 -3.47
C PHE A 683 22.07 26.84 -4.38
N GLU A 684 22.17 28.16 -4.19
CA GLU A 684 21.45 29.14 -5.01
C GLU A 684 21.93 29.16 -6.47
N ALA A 685 23.22 28.87 -6.73
CA ALA A 685 23.75 28.71 -8.08
C ALA A 685 23.18 27.45 -8.77
N HIS A 686 23.20 26.30 -8.08
CA HIS A 686 22.61 25.06 -8.58
C HIS A 686 21.11 25.22 -8.91
N LYS A 687 20.38 25.85 -8.00
CA LYS A 687 18.94 26.12 -8.15
C LYS A 687 18.61 27.10 -9.29
N LYS A 688 19.53 28.00 -9.65
CA LYS A 688 19.41 28.87 -10.83
C LYS A 688 19.69 28.11 -12.13
N ASN A 689 20.68 27.23 -12.14
CA ASN A 689 21.00 26.40 -13.32
C ASN A 689 19.84 25.45 -13.66
N ASN A 690 19.27 24.76 -12.67
CA ASN A 690 18.11 23.87 -12.89
C ASN A 690 16.82 24.64 -13.27
N LYS A 691 16.74 25.96 -13.02
CA LYS A 691 15.68 26.81 -13.59
C LYS A 691 15.97 27.22 -15.03
N LYS A 692 17.18 27.70 -15.33
CA LYS A 692 17.57 28.06 -16.71
C LYS A 692 17.43 26.89 -17.68
N GLY A 693 17.90 25.70 -17.30
CA GLY A 693 17.72 24.49 -18.11
C GLY A 693 16.25 24.09 -18.38
N ALA A 694 15.29 24.63 -17.64
CA ALA A 694 13.86 24.46 -17.86
C ALA A 694 13.20 25.64 -18.64
N GLU A 695 13.88 26.77 -18.76
CA GLU A 695 13.44 27.95 -19.54
C GLU A 695 14.08 27.98 -20.93
N ASP A 696 15.38 27.69 -21.05
CA ASP A 696 16.09 27.58 -22.33
C ASP A 696 15.52 26.43 -23.19
N LYS A 697 15.03 25.34 -22.58
CA LYS A 697 14.27 24.26 -23.26
C LYS A 697 12.87 24.67 -23.77
N LYS A 698 12.45 25.93 -23.62
CA LYS A 698 11.27 26.50 -24.30
C LYS A 698 11.63 27.41 -25.49
N GLY A 699 12.93 27.61 -25.78
CA GLY A 699 13.42 28.61 -26.74
C GLY A 699 14.07 28.06 -28.01
N SER A 700 14.02 26.74 -28.26
CA SER A 700 14.66 26.10 -29.41
C SER A 700 13.73 25.08 -30.08
N ASN A 701 13.81 24.95 -31.40
CA ASN A 701 12.86 24.20 -32.22
C ASN A 701 12.99 22.68 -32.05
N ASP A 702 11.83 22.02 -31.94
CA ASP A 702 11.47 20.74 -32.57
C ASP A 702 12.56 19.66 -32.71
N GLN A 703 13.03 19.15 -31.57
CA GLN A 703 13.33 17.72 -31.42
C GLN A 703 12.68 17.20 -30.14
N GLU A 704 12.02 16.03 -30.20
CA GLU A 704 11.29 15.43 -29.08
C GLU A 704 12.22 14.83 -28.03
N GLU A 705 12.93 15.67 -27.28
CA GLU A 705 13.72 15.22 -26.14
C GLU A 705 12.78 14.91 -24.95
N VAL A 706 12.56 13.61 -24.72
CA VAL A 706 11.67 13.07 -23.68
C VAL A 706 11.97 13.74 -22.32
N PRO A 707 10.95 14.29 -21.61
CA PRO A 707 11.14 14.76 -20.25
C PRO A 707 11.64 13.62 -19.37
N SER A 708 12.82 13.80 -18.76
CA SER A 708 13.36 12.80 -17.84
C SER A 708 12.37 12.51 -16.71
N PRO A 709 12.22 11.24 -16.29
CA PRO A 709 11.41 10.92 -15.12
C PRO A 709 11.94 11.70 -13.90
N PRO A 710 11.07 12.03 -12.92
CA PRO A 710 11.52 12.65 -11.68
C PRO A 710 12.60 11.76 -11.04
N ALA A 711 13.72 12.34 -10.62
CA ALA A 711 14.81 11.57 -10.05
C ALA A 711 14.38 10.92 -8.72
N ASP A 712 14.33 9.59 -8.71
CA ASP A 712 14.00 8.80 -7.51
C ASP A 712 15.01 9.02 -6.39
N THR A 713 16.19 9.58 -6.67
CA THR A 713 17.20 9.97 -5.68
C THR A 713 17.51 11.46 -5.70
N VAL A 714 17.92 12.02 -4.56
CA VAL A 714 18.36 13.42 -4.44
C VAL A 714 19.62 13.70 -5.29
N GLU A 715 19.53 14.67 -6.20
CA GLU A 715 20.69 15.23 -6.91
C GLU A 715 21.63 15.96 -5.92
N VAL A 716 22.84 15.44 -5.73
CA VAL A 716 23.79 15.96 -4.73
C VAL A 716 24.61 17.12 -5.31
N VAL A 717 24.37 18.32 -4.80
CA VAL A 717 25.12 19.54 -5.15
C VAL A 717 26.61 19.36 -4.80
N PRO A 718 27.55 19.62 -5.71
CA PRO A 718 28.98 19.51 -5.42
C PRO A 718 29.41 20.31 -4.18
N GLY A 719 30.23 19.69 -3.33
CA GLY A 719 30.65 20.27 -2.05
C GLY A 719 29.67 20.06 -0.87
N SER A 720 28.61 19.27 -1.04
CA SER A 720 27.69 18.93 0.05
C SER A 720 28.27 17.92 1.05
N GLN A 721 27.94 18.12 2.32
CA GLN A 721 28.17 17.20 3.44
C GLN A 721 26.85 16.46 3.73
N LEU A 722 26.90 15.13 3.88
CA LEU A 722 25.76 14.33 4.36
C LEU A 722 25.58 14.54 5.88
N LEU A 723 24.36 14.81 6.33
CA LEU A 723 24.03 14.89 7.76
C LEU A 723 23.28 13.64 8.25
N TRP A 724 22.29 13.19 7.48
CA TRP A 724 21.48 12.02 7.81
C TRP A 724 21.09 11.26 6.53
N LYS A 725 20.96 9.94 6.64
CA LYS A 725 20.38 9.06 5.64
C LYS A 725 19.56 8.00 6.36
N ILE A 726 18.37 7.69 5.84
CA ILE A 726 17.48 6.67 6.39
C ILE A 726 18.17 5.29 6.35
N ALA A 727 17.92 4.47 7.38
CA ALA A 727 18.27 3.06 7.33
C ALA A 727 17.42 2.33 6.26
N PRO A 728 17.98 1.39 5.48
CA PRO A 728 17.18 0.58 4.59
C PRO A 728 16.22 -0.29 5.41
N ARG A 729 14.96 -0.38 4.97
CA ARG A 729 13.97 -1.25 5.59
C ARG A 729 14.39 -2.73 5.49
N PRO A 730 14.08 -3.56 6.50
CA PRO A 730 14.38 -4.99 6.45
C PRO A 730 13.54 -5.66 5.34
N ALA A 731 14.05 -6.75 4.76
CA ALA A 731 13.44 -7.38 3.59
C ALA A 731 12.01 -7.93 3.83
N ASN A 732 11.64 -8.17 5.09
CA ASN A 732 10.31 -8.58 5.54
C ASN A 732 9.37 -7.40 5.90
N SER A 733 9.81 -6.15 5.73
CA SER A 733 9.05 -4.94 6.09
C SER A 733 7.65 -4.91 5.48
N VAL A 734 7.51 -5.29 4.21
CA VAL A 734 6.23 -5.24 3.48
C VAL A 734 5.21 -6.21 4.07
N GLN A 735 5.66 -7.37 4.55
CA GLN A 735 4.84 -8.36 5.26
C GLN A 735 4.58 -7.94 6.72
N MET A 736 5.25 -6.90 7.23
CA MET A 736 5.27 -6.49 8.63
C MET A 736 4.86 -5.01 8.76
N TYR A 737 3.71 -4.65 8.18
CA TYR A 737 3.09 -3.31 8.25
C TYR A 737 3.99 -2.13 7.77
N ASN A 738 5.02 -2.38 6.97
CA ASN A 738 6.08 -1.44 6.58
C ASN A 738 6.93 -0.92 7.76
N PHE A 739 7.07 -1.70 8.82
CA PHE A 739 7.86 -1.32 10.01
C PHE A 739 9.36 -1.26 9.71
N THR A 740 10.05 -0.28 10.31
CA THR A 740 11.52 -0.28 10.40
C THR A 740 11.97 -1.31 11.43
N CYS A 741 13.27 -1.65 11.46
CA CYS A 741 13.82 -2.52 12.49
C CYS A 741 13.56 -1.98 13.91
N PHE A 742 13.57 -0.66 14.11
CA PHE A 742 13.24 -0.03 15.39
C PHE A 742 11.76 -0.19 15.73
N ALA A 743 10.85 0.09 14.77
CA ALA A 743 9.41 -0.02 14.99
C ALA A 743 8.96 -1.47 15.33
N MET A 744 9.59 -2.49 14.74
CA MET A 744 9.31 -3.89 15.09
C MET A 744 9.62 -4.21 16.56
N GLN A 745 10.58 -3.53 17.19
CA GLN A 745 11.07 -3.82 18.54
C GLN A 745 10.23 -3.16 19.65
N LEU A 746 9.43 -2.14 19.30
CA LEU A 746 8.72 -1.31 20.29
C LEU A 746 7.75 -2.10 21.19
N ASN A 747 6.99 -3.02 20.58
CA ASN A 747 5.97 -3.81 21.25
C ASN A 747 6.45 -5.23 21.63
N GLU A 748 7.76 -5.48 21.55
CA GLU A 748 8.38 -6.69 22.09
C GLU A 748 8.21 -6.71 23.63
N LEU A 749 7.77 -7.86 24.17
CA LEU A 749 7.56 -8.08 25.59
C LEU A 749 8.41 -9.28 26.04
N HIS A 750 9.40 -9.02 26.88
CA HIS A 750 10.26 -10.05 27.46
C HIS A 750 9.76 -10.44 28.86
N LYS A 751 9.99 -11.68 29.29
CA LYS A 751 9.60 -12.15 30.63
C LYS A 751 10.23 -11.35 31.77
N GLU A 752 11.40 -10.78 31.53
CA GLU A 752 12.12 -9.90 32.48
C GLU A 752 11.43 -8.53 32.68
N MET A 753 10.45 -8.18 31.84
CA MET A 753 9.60 -7.00 32.01
C MET A 753 8.37 -7.27 32.90
N GLU A 754 8.00 -8.53 33.11
CA GLU A 754 6.84 -8.91 33.94
C GLU A 754 7.06 -8.46 35.39
N GLY A 755 6.16 -7.61 35.90
CA GLY A 755 6.29 -6.98 37.22
C GLY A 755 7.28 -5.81 37.31
N VAL A 756 8.01 -5.49 36.23
CA VAL A 756 8.92 -4.32 36.15
C VAL A 756 8.24 -3.14 35.46
N ILE A 757 7.43 -3.40 34.42
CA ILE A 757 6.59 -2.38 33.75
C ILE A 757 5.26 -2.21 34.50
N PRO A 758 4.63 -1.01 34.49
CA PRO A 758 3.32 -0.82 35.08
C PRO A 758 2.23 -1.55 34.28
N GLN A 759 1.11 -1.86 34.92
CA GLN A 759 -0.06 -2.47 34.27
C GLN A 759 -0.68 -1.59 33.16
N THR A 760 -0.29 -0.32 33.07
CA THR A 760 -0.67 0.63 32.02
C THR A 760 0.27 0.65 30.81
N ASP A 761 1.35 -0.15 30.76
CA ASP A 761 2.26 -0.18 29.60
C ASP A 761 1.60 -0.89 28.42
N CYS A 762 1.56 -0.25 27.25
CA CYS A 762 0.79 -0.75 26.11
C CYS A 762 1.29 -2.06 25.49
N ARG A 763 2.43 -2.62 25.93
CA ARG A 763 2.79 -4.03 25.62
C ARG A 763 1.81 -5.04 26.21
N LEU A 764 1.16 -4.69 27.32
CA LEU A 764 0.16 -5.52 28.01
C LEU A 764 -1.25 -5.33 27.41
N ARG A 765 -1.43 -4.39 26.49
CA ARG A 765 -2.73 -4.04 25.93
C ARG A 765 -3.21 -5.15 24.97
N PRO A 766 -4.37 -5.79 25.23
CA PRO A 766 -4.72 -7.06 24.59
C PRO A 766 -5.13 -6.94 23.12
N ASP A 767 -5.82 -5.88 22.70
CA ASP A 767 -6.22 -5.68 21.30
C ASP A 767 -5.01 -5.51 20.36
N ILE A 768 -4.00 -4.76 20.80
CA ILE A 768 -2.71 -4.63 20.09
C ILE A 768 -2.01 -5.99 20.02
N ARG A 769 -1.98 -6.75 21.12
CA ARG A 769 -1.28 -8.05 21.18
C ARG A 769 -1.94 -9.12 20.31
N ALA A 770 -3.27 -9.21 20.32
CA ALA A 770 -4.03 -10.10 19.46
C ALA A 770 -3.77 -9.78 17.97
N MET A 771 -3.83 -8.50 17.59
CA MET A 771 -3.52 -8.06 16.23
C MET A 771 -2.09 -8.39 15.79
N GLU A 772 -1.10 -8.23 16.68
CA GLU A 772 0.30 -8.55 16.40
C GLU A 772 0.54 -10.06 16.19
N ASN A 773 -0.27 -10.89 16.85
CA ASN A 773 -0.29 -12.34 16.70
C ASN A 773 -1.15 -12.82 15.51
N GLY A 774 -1.79 -11.90 14.77
CA GLY A 774 -2.64 -12.21 13.62
C GLY A 774 -4.09 -12.55 13.94
N ASP A 775 -4.48 -12.51 15.22
CA ASP A 775 -5.86 -12.75 15.65
C ASP A 775 -6.66 -11.43 15.59
N ILE A 776 -7.32 -11.22 14.45
CA ILE A 776 -8.05 -9.97 14.15
C ILE A 776 -9.43 -9.96 14.81
N ASP A 777 -10.03 -11.12 15.05
CA ASP A 777 -11.35 -11.22 15.68
C ASP A 777 -11.26 -10.95 17.18
N LEU A 778 -10.31 -11.59 17.89
CA LEU A 778 -10.01 -11.26 19.29
C LEU A 778 -9.55 -9.81 19.45
N ALA A 779 -8.75 -9.29 18.53
CA ALA A 779 -8.35 -7.88 18.55
C ALA A 779 -9.55 -6.92 18.38
N SER A 780 -10.57 -7.32 17.61
CA SER A 780 -11.80 -6.53 17.42
C SER A 780 -12.69 -6.55 18.66
N GLU A 781 -12.86 -7.72 19.28
CA GLU A 781 -13.60 -7.90 20.54
C GLU A 781 -12.94 -7.14 21.69
N GLU A 782 -11.63 -7.33 21.89
CA GLU A 782 -10.88 -6.66 22.96
C GLU A 782 -10.87 -5.14 22.77
N LYS A 783 -10.68 -4.65 21.54
CA LYS A 783 -10.73 -3.21 21.25
C LYS A 783 -12.08 -2.61 21.64
N LYS A 784 -13.18 -3.29 21.31
CA LYS A 784 -14.53 -2.89 21.72
C LYS A 784 -14.65 -2.87 23.25
N ARG A 785 -14.23 -3.94 23.94
CA ARG A 785 -14.26 -4.05 25.41
C ARG A 785 -13.48 -2.93 26.09
N LEU A 786 -12.30 -2.58 25.57
CA LEU A 786 -11.47 -1.47 26.05
C LEU A 786 -12.13 -0.10 25.82
N GLU A 787 -12.65 0.17 24.61
CA GLU A 787 -13.38 1.40 24.30
C GLU A 787 -14.69 1.53 25.11
N GLU A 788 -15.29 0.42 25.54
CA GLU A 788 -16.46 0.38 26.44
C GLU A 788 -16.06 0.62 27.91
N LYS A 789 -15.03 -0.05 28.43
CA LYS A 789 -14.47 0.17 29.78
C LYS A 789 -14.06 1.64 29.96
N GLN A 790 -13.39 2.23 28.97
CA GLN A 790 -13.02 3.66 29.00
C GLN A 790 -14.24 4.58 29.03
N ARG A 791 -15.27 4.33 28.21
CA ARG A 791 -16.51 5.12 28.18
C ARG A 791 -17.26 5.05 29.51
N ALA A 792 -17.39 3.86 30.10
CA ALA A 792 -17.99 3.68 31.42
C ALA A 792 -17.21 4.44 32.50
N ALA A 793 -15.87 4.35 32.50
CA ALA A 793 -15.02 5.09 33.44
C ALA A 793 -15.14 6.62 33.28
N ARG A 794 -15.29 7.16 32.06
CA ARG A 794 -15.60 8.58 31.82
C ARG A 794 -16.97 8.96 32.37
N LYS A 795 -18.02 8.17 32.09
CA LYS A 795 -19.39 8.42 32.55
C LYS A 795 -19.52 8.34 34.08
N ASN A 796 -18.70 7.50 34.74
CA ASN A 796 -18.64 7.42 36.20
C ASN A 796 -17.91 8.61 36.84
N ARG A 797 -16.71 8.99 36.36
CA ARG A 797 -16.01 10.21 36.85
C ARG A 797 -16.85 11.46 36.69
N SER A 798 -17.53 11.60 35.55
CA SER A 798 -18.46 12.72 35.28
C SER A 798 -19.70 12.75 36.18
N LYS A 799 -20.06 11.64 36.84
CA LYS A 799 -21.12 11.59 37.86
C LYS A 799 -20.60 11.90 39.27
N ALA A 800 -19.29 11.73 39.49
CA ALA A 800 -18.61 11.96 40.77
C ALA A 800 -17.97 13.36 40.88
N ASP A 801 -18.05 14.17 39.83
CA ASP A 801 -17.34 15.46 39.67
C ASP A 801 -15.81 15.33 39.79
N GLU A 802 -15.27 14.17 39.35
CA GLU A 802 -13.84 13.86 39.41
C GLU A 802 -13.10 14.21 38.11
N GLU A 803 -12.23 15.22 38.16
CA GLU A 803 -11.28 15.49 37.07
C GLU A 803 -10.24 14.36 36.92
N TRP A 804 -9.87 14.06 35.67
CA TRP A 804 -8.77 13.13 35.41
C TRP A 804 -7.41 13.79 35.67
N LYS A 805 -6.62 13.19 36.56
CA LYS A 805 -5.23 13.57 36.80
C LYS A 805 -4.26 12.54 36.22
N ALA A 806 -3.49 12.96 35.21
CA ALA A 806 -2.35 12.21 34.69
C ALA A 806 -1.33 11.90 35.80
N ARG A 807 -0.65 10.76 35.70
CA ARG A 807 0.18 10.21 36.79
C ARG A 807 1.63 10.69 36.73
N TRP A 808 2.19 10.85 35.53
CA TRP A 808 3.62 11.10 35.33
C TRP A 808 3.91 12.45 34.69
N PHE A 809 2.89 13.13 34.18
CA PHE A 809 2.98 14.45 33.57
C PHE A 809 1.98 15.42 34.19
N GLN A 810 2.33 16.70 34.26
CA GLN A 810 1.44 17.78 34.69
C GLN A 810 1.43 18.92 33.66
N GLN A 811 0.32 19.64 33.55
CA GLN A 811 0.28 20.85 32.73
C GLN A 811 1.21 21.92 33.33
N GLY A 812 1.95 22.59 32.47
CA GLY A 812 2.82 23.70 32.85
C GLY A 812 3.09 24.63 31.68
N GLN A 813 4.03 25.55 31.86
CA GLN A 813 4.58 26.35 30.76
C GLN A 813 5.93 25.75 30.34
N ASN A 814 6.12 25.58 29.03
CA ASN A 814 7.42 25.22 28.47
C ASN A 814 8.44 26.33 28.81
N PRO A 815 9.59 26.01 29.41
CA PRO A 815 10.50 27.02 29.97
C PRO A 815 11.17 27.93 28.94
N HIS A 816 11.14 27.56 27.65
CA HIS A 816 11.81 28.31 26.57
C HIS A 816 10.84 29.10 25.69
N THR A 817 9.60 28.63 25.52
CA THR A 817 8.58 29.28 24.67
C THR A 817 7.44 29.94 25.45
N SER A 818 7.30 29.65 26.75
CA SER A 818 6.13 30.06 27.59
C SER A 818 4.77 29.52 27.10
N SER A 819 4.74 28.61 26.12
CA SER A 819 3.50 27.93 25.69
C SER A 819 3.06 26.90 26.74
N GLN A 820 1.77 26.58 26.77
CA GLN A 820 1.30 25.42 27.53
C GLN A 820 1.94 24.12 27.00
N ASP A 821 2.33 23.24 27.91
CA ASP A 821 2.97 21.95 27.62
C ASP A 821 2.71 20.97 28.77
N TRP A 822 3.01 19.68 28.57
CA TRP A 822 2.93 18.66 29.62
C TRP A 822 4.34 18.28 30.09
N LEU A 823 4.66 18.66 31.32
CA LEU A 823 5.99 18.49 31.92
C LEU A 823 6.05 17.20 32.74
N PHE A 824 7.12 16.43 32.56
CA PHE A 824 7.36 15.19 33.30
C PHE A 824 7.61 15.48 34.78
N CYS A 825 6.93 14.74 35.66
CA CYS A 825 6.97 14.91 37.12
C CYS A 825 8.08 14.11 37.80
N GLY A 826 8.84 13.29 37.05
CA GLY A 826 9.76 12.31 37.62
C GLY A 826 9.03 11.08 38.19
N GLY A 827 9.69 10.37 39.10
CA GLY A 827 9.10 9.27 39.87
C GLY A 827 8.90 7.95 39.11
N TYR A 828 8.58 7.97 37.81
CA TYR A 828 8.24 6.77 37.02
C TYR A 828 9.29 5.66 37.13
N TRP A 829 10.57 6.00 36.94
CA TRP A 829 11.69 5.06 36.96
C TRP A 829 11.99 4.47 38.36
N ASN A 830 11.33 4.94 39.42
CA ASN A 830 11.47 4.38 40.77
C ASN A 830 10.66 3.09 40.96
N ARG A 831 9.86 2.67 39.95
CA ARG A 831 9.04 1.44 39.93
C ARG A 831 8.00 1.30 41.06
N ALA A 832 7.71 2.37 41.79
CA ALA A 832 6.77 2.40 42.91
C ALA A 832 5.31 2.55 42.45
N TYR A 833 4.78 1.56 41.74
CA TYR A 833 3.48 1.60 41.06
C TYR A 833 2.26 1.34 41.97
N SER A 834 2.09 2.14 43.03
CA SER A 834 0.89 2.13 43.86
C SER A 834 -0.29 2.85 43.18
N GLN A 835 -1.49 2.24 43.23
CA GLN A 835 -2.74 2.86 42.75
C GLN A 835 -2.73 3.27 41.26
N MET A 836 -2.11 2.46 40.40
CA MET A 836 -2.19 2.66 38.94
C MET A 836 -3.63 2.58 38.43
N PRO A 837 -3.98 3.32 37.36
CA PRO A 837 -5.25 3.16 36.66
C PRO A 837 -5.41 1.74 36.12
N ASP A 838 -6.58 1.12 36.36
CA ASP A 838 -6.99 -0.11 35.69
C ASP A 838 -7.73 0.25 34.39
N ILE A 839 -7.09 -0.03 33.25
CA ILE A 839 -7.53 0.40 31.91
C ILE A 839 -7.71 -0.73 30.91
N TYR A 840 -7.24 -1.96 31.21
CA TYR A 840 -7.26 -3.10 30.28
C TYR A 840 -8.34 -4.14 30.58
#